data_AF-A0A1R0KT58-F1
#
_entry.id   AF-A0A1R0KT58-F1
#
_cell.length_a   1.000
_cell.length_b   1.000
_cell.length_c   1.000
_cell.angle_alpha   90.00
_cell.angle_beta   90.00
_cell.angle_gamma   90.00
#
_symmetry.space_group_name_H-M   'P 1'
#
loop_
_entity.id
_entity.type
_entity.pdbx_description
1 polymer ?
#
loop_
_entity_poly.entity_id
_entity_poly.type
_entity_poly.pdbx_seq_one_letter_code
_entity_poly.pdbx_strand_id
1 'polypeptide(L)'
;MSVAAILLLGVLVGTAPAQAATTVAWTHTYTSGNLLTSKAGVTLGCAGTATTVSYARDGSTSGSTPGAPNGCGNVQVDKDGNSFVFTGSYDHQPVVTSYTKTGVLRWRAVMPRLCADQSDTERYLDNLTVGGDGHIYASLRTVNPCGDDGVPHNSLVSFTNTSGALRFATQDDHVNTVHGIFPYQSGLLLVHPSSSSYFSYDGKYLSSFLNGEHGGSTVSAVTASGSAVLAKFGTQDGCVEGYTLDALESYAAWGRKWHKPANIGCSAEIAVKAMPDGGLVVFAARRRTTSPYDVYQSEVHRYTPDGNQTWYITLQQPLTAPAEDRLIDVDTTGNILLARHYSYGVTNGQPNQRNNVQVIKVTDAAGSNNHQTVVADTVDSGHPGTYAAPSASTLGIGNGQVYLSTYNSCDSVPNCTRQQVLFAFAVAGIGVDAARGKLWDAALVTAARPFTAYGDSYISGEGDNQNGFVAERGTCHVSNSAWPARVTGDIRLNLTLTWFPACSGATTTDIRQGNGADQPQQFFTQDLNSPSGVVAVSAGGNNIGFRDLIVACIVSNCKTREQQTLANISRLSEPNLQTSLIPFYNDLKTAAGPDADIYVMEYPLVLPSTSCSTANLGVNAFVTALRDSRWSSSLTSWLTGMGLSATQVLADADRGALTFDASEAAIAKNITTQLNAKIESVVTARRDPKFHYVRANYTGGPFEGHTLCSAAPYFNGFFIDAAHPSAVKENISMSYHPNHRGTEAYKQVFVDCRLNHKNCN
;
A
#
# COMPACT_ATOMS: atom_id res chain seq x y z
N MET A 1 15.56 24.68 -52.99
CA MET A 1 16.90 25.29 -53.14
C MET A 1 17.78 24.57 -52.12
N SER A 2 18.55 23.55 -52.51
CA SER A 2 19.96 23.60 -53.03
C SER A 2 20.95 23.32 -51.88
N VAL A 3 21.99 22.47 -51.92
CA VAL A 3 22.63 21.48 -52.86
C VAL A 3 23.55 20.57 -51.96
N ALA A 4 24.00 19.33 -52.23
CA ALA A 4 24.06 18.43 -53.41
C ALA A 4 23.32 17.07 -53.12
N ALA A 5 23.60 15.81 -53.53
CA ALA A 5 24.71 14.99 -54.09
C ALA A 5 25.91 14.65 -53.12
N ILE A 6 26.72 13.58 -53.21
CA ILE A 6 27.09 12.48 -54.17
C ILE A 6 27.44 11.20 -53.33
N LEU A 7 27.61 9.92 -53.76
CA LEU A 7 27.00 8.93 -54.71
C LEU A 7 27.97 7.69 -54.83
N LEU A 8 27.50 6.47 -55.21
CA LEU A 8 28.25 5.20 -55.49
C LEU A 8 28.87 4.42 -54.29
N LEU A 9 29.36 3.15 -54.41
CA LEU A 9 28.82 1.85 -54.92
C LEU A 9 29.86 0.69 -54.74
N GLY A 10 29.48 -0.52 -54.28
CA GLY A 10 30.28 -1.76 -54.39
C GLY A 10 30.18 -2.74 -53.17
N VAL A 11 30.04 -4.10 -53.21
CA VAL A 11 30.49 -5.22 -54.10
C VAL A 11 31.90 -5.73 -53.64
N LEU A 12 32.18 -6.96 -53.12
CA LEU A 12 31.59 -8.33 -53.15
C LEU A 12 31.82 -9.19 -51.84
N VAL A 13 31.12 -10.35 -51.74
CA VAL A 13 31.46 -11.73 -51.24
C VAL A 13 32.59 -11.92 -50.17
N GLY A 14 32.47 -12.77 -49.12
CA GLY A 14 31.51 -13.85 -48.74
C GLY A 14 31.86 -14.44 -47.33
N THR A 15 31.67 -15.71 -46.94
CA THR A 15 31.19 -16.95 -47.63
C THR A 15 30.35 -17.91 -46.70
N ALA A 16 30.86 -19.10 -46.29
CA ALA A 16 30.18 -20.20 -45.54
C ALA A 16 31.25 -21.19 -44.93
N PRO A 17 30.95 -22.30 -44.18
CA PRO A 17 29.69 -23.05 -43.99
C PRO A 17 29.37 -23.48 -42.52
N ALA A 18 28.40 -24.40 -42.35
CA ALA A 18 27.87 -24.89 -41.06
C ALA A 18 27.88 -26.43 -40.94
N GLN A 19 27.79 -26.96 -39.71
CA GLN A 19 27.40 -28.32 -39.28
C GLN A 19 27.52 -28.40 -37.73
N ALA A 20 26.85 -29.26 -36.96
CA ALA A 20 25.68 -30.11 -37.18
C ALA A 20 24.96 -30.32 -35.83
N ALA A 21 23.66 -30.70 -35.84
CA ALA A 21 22.94 -31.06 -34.62
C ALA A 21 22.84 -32.58 -34.46
N THR A 22 23.13 -33.10 -33.27
CA THR A 22 22.95 -34.52 -32.92
C THR A 22 22.23 -34.67 -31.58
N THR A 23 20.99 -35.14 -31.65
CA THR A 23 20.17 -35.49 -30.47
C THR A 23 20.62 -36.83 -29.92
N VAL A 24 20.94 -36.92 -28.62
CA VAL A 24 21.20 -38.21 -27.95
C VAL A 24 20.39 -38.25 -26.65
N ALA A 25 19.46 -39.19 -26.58
CA ALA A 25 18.71 -39.48 -25.35
C ALA A 25 19.48 -40.49 -24.50
N TRP A 26 19.49 -40.29 -23.18
CA TRP A 26 20.07 -41.23 -22.22
C TRP A 26 19.07 -41.58 -21.13
N THR A 27 18.59 -42.83 -21.15
CA THR A 27 17.88 -43.47 -20.05
C THR A 27 18.91 -44.11 -19.12
N HIS A 28 18.85 -43.85 -17.81
CA HIS A 28 19.72 -44.50 -16.84
C HIS A 28 18.94 -45.25 -15.76
N THR A 29 19.18 -46.57 -15.69
CA THR A 29 18.74 -47.46 -14.62
C THR A 29 19.87 -47.60 -13.60
N TYR A 30 19.55 -47.59 -12.30
CA TYR A 30 20.54 -47.77 -11.23
C TYR A 30 20.81 -49.26 -10.95
N THR A 31 22.09 -49.61 -10.79
CA THR A 31 22.57 -50.85 -10.14
C THR A 31 23.82 -50.55 -9.31
N SER A 32 23.96 -51.21 -8.16
CA SER A 32 24.97 -50.92 -7.12
C SER A 32 26.28 -51.70 -7.29
N GLY A 33 27.42 -51.12 -6.88
CA GLY A 33 28.69 -51.88 -6.81
C GLY A 33 30.00 -51.09 -6.59
N ASN A 34 30.33 -50.83 -5.32
CA ASN A 34 31.68 -50.74 -4.71
C ASN A 34 32.90 -50.08 -5.44
N LEU A 35 33.45 -49.07 -4.73
CA LEU A 35 34.88 -48.82 -4.47
C LEU A 35 35.88 -48.61 -5.64
N LEU A 36 36.26 -47.34 -5.84
CA LEU A 36 37.61 -46.94 -6.24
C LEU A 36 38.17 -45.85 -5.29
N THR A 37 39.49 -45.63 -5.35
CA THR A 37 40.31 -44.90 -4.36
C THR A 37 40.47 -43.41 -4.66
N SER A 38 40.37 -42.56 -3.62
CA SER A 38 40.63 -41.11 -3.67
C SER A 38 42.11 -40.80 -3.96
N LYS A 39 42.39 -39.61 -4.54
CA LYS A 39 43.75 -39.23 -4.97
C LYS A 39 44.02 -37.73 -4.85
N ALA A 40 45.11 -37.41 -4.16
CA ALA A 40 45.70 -36.07 -3.94
C ALA A 40 44.87 -35.06 -3.13
N GLY A 41 45.42 -34.59 -2.02
CA GLY A 41 45.01 -33.35 -1.34
C GLY A 41 45.91 -32.18 -1.76
N VAL A 42 45.49 -30.96 -1.43
CA VAL A 42 46.21 -29.71 -1.72
C VAL A 42 46.55 -28.99 -0.41
N THR A 43 47.81 -28.59 -0.25
CA THR A 43 48.27 -27.74 0.85
C THR A 43 48.55 -26.34 0.31
N LEU A 44 47.86 -25.33 0.86
CA LEU A 44 48.11 -23.91 0.55
C LEU A 44 48.93 -23.26 1.66
N GLY A 45 50.01 -22.57 1.30
CA GLY A 45 50.81 -21.77 2.23
C GLY A 45 50.45 -20.28 2.13
N CYS A 46 50.21 -19.63 3.26
CA CYS A 46 49.81 -18.22 3.31
C CYS A 46 51.03 -17.29 3.44
N ALA A 47 51.49 -16.71 2.33
CA ALA A 47 52.41 -15.56 2.30
C ALA A 47 52.17 -14.71 1.03
N GLY A 48 52.68 -13.48 1.03
CA GLY A 48 52.31 -12.45 0.06
C GLY A 48 52.81 -12.65 -1.38
N THR A 49 52.10 -11.98 -2.31
CA THR A 49 52.51 -11.64 -3.69
C THR A 49 52.97 -12.78 -4.61
N ALA A 50 52.02 -13.31 -5.38
CA ALA A 50 52.16 -13.84 -6.74
C ALA A 50 53.35 -14.80 -7.03
N THR A 51 53.09 -16.11 -7.06
CA THR A 51 53.87 -17.04 -7.90
C THR A 51 53.09 -18.29 -8.29
N THR A 52 53.57 -18.96 -9.35
CA THR A 52 52.97 -20.13 -10.01
C THR A 52 53.01 -21.39 -9.14
N VAL A 53 51.98 -22.25 -9.24
CA VAL A 53 51.96 -23.57 -8.61
C VAL A 53 52.71 -24.60 -9.46
N SER A 54 53.66 -25.31 -8.84
CA SER A 54 54.33 -26.49 -9.40
C SER A 54 54.09 -27.70 -8.48
N TYR A 55 53.82 -28.87 -9.06
CA TYR A 55 53.53 -30.09 -8.29
C TYR A 55 54.79 -30.88 -7.94
N ALA A 56 54.86 -31.31 -6.67
CA ALA A 56 55.68 -32.43 -6.21
C ALA A 56 54.77 -33.46 -5.53
N ARG A 57 55.16 -34.75 -5.54
CA ARG A 57 54.37 -35.85 -4.98
C ARG A 57 55.24 -36.77 -4.15
N ASP A 58 55.13 -36.67 -2.83
CA ASP A 58 55.11 -37.84 -1.94
C ASP A 58 54.40 -37.46 -0.62
N GLY A 59 54.22 -38.39 0.32
CA GLY A 59 53.40 -38.12 1.51
C GLY A 59 53.82 -38.81 2.81
N SER A 60 52.84 -38.85 3.74
CA SER A 60 52.83 -39.52 5.06
C SER A 60 53.28 -38.70 6.29
N THR A 61 52.79 -39.19 7.45
CA THR A 61 53.07 -38.80 8.84
C THR A 61 52.45 -37.51 9.37
N SER A 62 51.86 -37.64 10.57
CA SER A 62 51.25 -36.59 11.38
C SER A 62 52.22 -36.12 12.46
N GLY A 63 52.38 -34.81 12.63
CA GLY A 63 53.13 -34.21 13.74
C GLY A 63 52.41 -32.97 14.27
N SER A 64 52.10 -32.95 15.57
CA SER A 64 51.46 -31.81 16.24
C SER A 64 52.49 -30.78 16.68
N THR A 65 52.57 -29.65 15.98
CA THR A 65 53.40 -28.50 16.36
C THR A 65 52.60 -27.52 17.24
N PRO A 66 53.06 -27.19 18.47
CA PRO A 66 52.52 -26.07 19.22
C PRO A 66 52.96 -24.75 18.58
N GLY A 67 52.04 -23.79 18.41
CA GLY A 67 52.38 -22.41 18.03
C GLY A 67 51.88 -21.88 16.69
N ALA A 68 50.94 -22.56 16.01
CA ALA A 68 50.20 -21.90 14.92
C ALA A 68 49.23 -20.84 15.50
N PRO A 69 49.08 -19.66 14.87
CA PRO A 69 48.10 -18.67 15.30
C PRO A 69 46.66 -19.18 15.02
N ASN A 70 45.74 -18.87 15.93
CA ASN A 70 44.31 -19.20 15.77
C ASN A 70 43.75 -18.52 14.51
N GLY A 71 43.23 -19.30 13.56
CA GLY A 71 42.58 -18.74 12.35
C GLY A 71 42.47 -19.69 11.15
N CYS A 72 43.31 -20.73 11.07
CA CYS A 72 43.25 -21.70 9.97
C CYS A 72 42.19 -22.79 10.21
N GLY A 73 41.10 -22.78 9.42
CA GLY A 73 40.11 -23.85 9.40
C GLY A 73 40.62 -25.14 8.74
N ASN A 74 40.08 -26.29 9.13
CA ASN A 74 40.42 -27.59 8.54
C ASN A 74 39.74 -27.77 7.18
N VAL A 75 40.45 -28.37 6.22
CA VAL A 75 39.91 -28.77 4.91
C VAL A 75 39.72 -30.28 4.87
N GLN A 76 38.53 -30.74 4.47
CA GLN A 76 38.27 -32.12 4.06
C GLN A 76 37.61 -32.14 2.68
N VAL A 77 37.68 -33.30 2.01
CA VAL A 77 37.26 -33.50 0.61
C VAL A 77 36.24 -34.63 0.57
N ASP A 78 35.05 -34.41 0.00
CA ASP A 78 34.11 -35.50 -0.27
C ASP A 78 34.51 -36.28 -1.54
N LYS A 79 34.12 -37.56 -1.58
CA LYS A 79 34.55 -38.58 -2.53
C LYS A 79 34.21 -38.25 -3.99
N ASP A 80 33.15 -37.49 -4.20
CA ASP A 80 32.65 -37.09 -5.52
C ASP A 80 33.06 -35.65 -5.92
N GLY A 81 33.99 -35.03 -5.18
CA GLY A 81 34.70 -33.81 -5.60
C GLY A 81 33.87 -32.51 -5.62
N ASN A 82 32.66 -32.51 -5.08
CA ASN A 82 31.79 -31.35 -4.99
C ASN A 82 31.70 -30.81 -3.55
N SER A 83 31.51 -29.50 -3.44
CA SER A 83 31.41 -28.69 -2.20
C SER A 83 32.70 -28.52 -1.37
N PHE A 84 33.04 -27.24 -1.14
CA PHE A 84 34.06 -26.79 -0.17
C PHE A 84 33.56 -25.53 0.54
N VAL A 85 33.71 -25.48 1.86
CA VAL A 85 33.28 -24.35 2.72
C VAL A 85 34.50 -23.60 3.25
N PHE A 86 34.40 -22.27 3.38
CA PHE A 86 35.39 -21.43 4.07
C PHE A 86 34.70 -20.51 5.10
N THR A 87 34.27 -21.08 6.22
CA THR A 87 33.97 -20.32 7.44
C THR A 87 35.29 -19.78 8.00
N GLY A 88 35.44 -18.47 8.06
CA GLY A 88 36.61 -17.82 8.63
C GLY A 88 36.17 -16.55 9.35
N SER A 89 36.29 -16.54 10.68
CA SER A 89 35.96 -15.36 11.48
C SER A 89 37.06 -14.30 11.32
N TYR A 90 36.93 -13.49 10.28
CA TYR A 90 37.45 -12.13 10.35
C TYR A 90 36.43 -11.29 11.12
N ASP A 91 36.74 -11.04 12.39
CA ASP A 91 36.22 -9.90 13.14
C ASP A 91 34.68 -9.92 13.39
N HIS A 92 34.09 -11.09 13.61
CA HIS A 92 32.67 -11.27 13.99
C HIS A 92 31.62 -10.74 12.97
N GLN A 93 32.04 -10.31 11.78
CA GLN A 93 31.10 -9.76 10.78
C GLN A 93 30.37 -10.91 10.05
N PRO A 94 29.03 -10.89 9.93
CA PRO A 94 28.30 -11.88 9.15
C PRO A 94 28.67 -11.79 7.66
N VAL A 95 28.68 -12.90 6.91
CA VAL A 95 29.17 -12.90 5.50
C VAL A 95 28.24 -13.66 4.55
N VAL A 96 27.44 -12.89 3.79
CA VAL A 96 26.59 -13.40 2.71
C VAL A 96 27.49 -13.98 1.62
N THR A 97 27.33 -15.27 1.31
CA THR A 97 28.23 -16.00 0.40
C THR A 97 27.41 -16.79 -0.61
N SER A 98 27.50 -16.42 -1.90
CA SER A 98 26.66 -16.94 -2.99
C SER A 98 27.45 -17.86 -3.92
N TYR A 99 26.81 -18.92 -4.41
CA TYR A 99 27.42 -20.01 -5.17
C TYR A 99 26.69 -20.27 -6.51
N THR A 100 27.33 -20.99 -7.43
CA THR A 100 26.67 -21.58 -8.61
C THR A 100 26.03 -22.93 -8.25
N LYS A 101 25.22 -23.45 -9.18
CA LYS A 101 24.74 -24.85 -9.17
C LYS A 101 25.85 -25.93 -9.15
N THR A 102 27.11 -25.55 -9.36
CA THR A 102 28.27 -26.45 -9.32
C THR A 102 29.20 -26.14 -8.13
N GLY A 103 28.68 -25.51 -7.07
CA GLY A 103 29.44 -25.18 -5.86
C GLY A 103 30.54 -24.13 -6.05
N VAL A 104 30.62 -23.46 -7.20
CA VAL A 104 31.63 -22.41 -7.44
C VAL A 104 31.18 -21.13 -6.78
N LEU A 105 32.03 -20.53 -5.93
CA LEU A 105 31.80 -19.23 -5.33
C LEU A 105 31.57 -18.17 -6.44
N ARG A 106 30.39 -17.53 -6.43
CA ARG A 106 30.09 -16.39 -7.31
C ARG A 106 30.59 -15.09 -6.72
N TRP A 107 30.24 -14.85 -5.46
CA TRP A 107 30.61 -13.65 -4.73
C TRP A 107 30.47 -13.84 -3.23
N ARG A 108 31.17 -12.99 -2.47
CA ARG A 108 31.16 -12.98 -1.01
C ARG A 108 31.07 -11.54 -0.53
N ALA A 109 30.10 -11.26 0.33
CA ALA A 109 29.77 -9.93 0.81
C ALA A 109 29.73 -9.92 2.34
N VAL A 110 30.64 -9.18 2.94
CA VAL A 110 30.64 -8.95 4.39
C VAL A 110 29.49 -7.99 4.70
N MET A 111 28.59 -8.37 5.62
CA MET A 111 27.54 -7.47 6.10
C MET A 111 28.17 -6.33 6.90
N PRO A 112 27.72 -5.08 6.72
CA PRO A 112 28.32 -3.94 7.41
C PRO A 112 28.14 -4.06 8.94
N ARG A 113 29.22 -3.78 9.69
CA ARG A 113 29.08 -3.41 11.11
C ARG A 113 28.24 -2.14 11.20
N LEU A 114 27.06 -2.26 11.81
CA LEU A 114 26.21 -1.11 12.15
C LEU A 114 26.54 -0.53 13.53
N CYS A 115 27.37 -1.23 14.31
CA CYS A 115 27.77 -0.88 15.68
C CYS A 115 29.28 -1.17 15.82
N ALA A 116 30.01 -0.32 16.55
CA ALA A 116 31.47 -0.22 16.42
C ALA A 116 32.28 -1.05 17.43
N ASP A 117 31.64 -1.49 18.51
CA ASP A 117 32.29 -1.73 19.81
C ASP A 117 31.99 -3.08 20.48
N GLN A 118 30.90 -3.78 20.12
CA GLN A 118 30.49 -5.02 20.78
C GLN A 118 30.59 -6.29 19.91
N SER A 119 31.31 -7.29 20.42
CA SER A 119 31.55 -8.61 19.80
C SER A 119 30.34 -9.54 19.79
N ASP A 120 29.36 -9.27 20.66
CA ASP A 120 28.31 -10.22 21.06
C ASP A 120 26.91 -9.83 20.53
N THR A 121 26.84 -8.89 19.57
CA THR A 121 25.59 -8.53 18.89
C THR A 121 25.28 -9.52 17.76
N GLU A 122 24.58 -10.61 18.09
CA GLU A 122 24.09 -11.56 17.08
C GLU A 122 23.10 -10.89 16.10
N ARG A 123 23.24 -11.21 14.81
CA ARG A 123 22.52 -10.57 13.70
C ARG A 123 22.01 -11.59 12.70
N TYR A 124 20.79 -11.39 12.22
CA TYR A 124 20.10 -12.32 11.35
C TYR A 124 19.40 -11.59 10.21
N LEU A 125 19.61 -12.05 8.98
CA LEU A 125 18.63 -11.97 7.90
C LEU A 125 17.35 -12.65 8.42
N ASP A 126 16.33 -11.86 8.72
CA ASP A 126 15.03 -12.32 9.24
C ASP A 126 14.04 -12.54 8.07
N ASN A 127 14.05 -11.64 7.07
CA ASN A 127 13.26 -11.73 5.85
C ASN A 127 14.15 -11.54 4.62
N LEU A 128 13.77 -12.18 3.50
CA LEU A 128 14.47 -12.08 2.21
C LEU A 128 13.48 -11.90 1.06
N THR A 129 13.84 -11.10 0.05
CA THR A 129 13.16 -11.08 -1.26
C THR A 129 14.12 -10.66 -2.37
N VAL A 130 13.69 -10.80 -3.63
CA VAL A 130 14.37 -10.25 -4.81
C VAL A 130 13.47 -9.17 -5.42
N GLY A 131 14.03 -7.98 -5.65
CA GLY A 131 13.33 -6.88 -6.28
C GLY A 131 13.06 -7.13 -7.77
N GLY A 132 12.06 -6.43 -8.31
CA GLY A 132 11.80 -6.34 -9.75
C GLY A 132 12.91 -5.63 -10.54
N ASP A 133 13.84 -4.94 -9.85
CA ASP A 133 15.10 -4.45 -10.41
C ASP A 133 16.20 -5.53 -10.47
N GLY A 134 15.92 -6.74 -9.96
CA GLY A 134 16.81 -7.90 -9.94
C GLY A 134 17.75 -7.99 -8.74
N HIS A 135 17.68 -7.07 -7.79
CA HIS A 135 18.55 -7.02 -6.62
C HIS A 135 18.00 -7.79 -5.42
N ILE A 136 18.88 -8.20 -4.49
CA ILE A 136 18.50 -8.98 -3.31
C ILE A 136 18.28 -8.01 -2.14
N TYR A 137 17.19 -8.19 -1.39
CA TYR A 137 16.80 -7.33 -0.27
C TYR A 137 16.50 -8.15 0.98
N ALA A 138 16.91 -7.66 2.15
CA ALA A 138 16.67 -8.34 3.41
C ALA A 138 16.55 -7.39 4.61
N SER A 139 15.82 -7.82 5.64
CA SER A 139 15.81 -7.17 6.95
C SER A 139 16.83 -7.85 7.84
N LEU A 140 17.84 -7.10 8.29
CA LEU A 140 18.71 -7.50 9.38
C LEU A 140 18.05 -7.18 10.72
N ARG A 141 17.90 -8.19 11.56
CA ARG A 141 17.48 -8.07 12.95
C ARG A 141 18.67 -8.25 13.87
N THR A 142 18.82 -7.34 14.82
CA THR A 142 19.70 -7.49 15.98
C THR A 142 18.93 -8.20 17.09
N VAL A 143 19.57 -9.17 17.76
CA VAL A 143 18.99 -9.81 18.96
C VAL A 143 19.38 -9.07 20.24
N ASN A 144 20.60 -8.51 20.27
CA ASN A 144 21.05 -7.60 21.32
C ASN A 144 21.12 -6.16 20.75
N PRO A 145 20.54 -5.15 21.41
CA PRO A 145 20.60 -3.74 21.00
C PRO A 145 22.03 -3.18 21.14
N CYS A 146 22.34 -2.07 20.47
CA CYS A 146 23.70 -1.53 20.42
C CYS A 146 23.93 -0.36 21.39
N GLY A 147 23.65 -0.59 22.68
CA GLY A 147 23.93 0.37 23.75
C GLY A 147 22.93 0.29 24.89
N ASP A 148 23.03 1.24 25.81
CA ASP A 148 22.20 1.34 27.02
C ASP A 148 20.74 1.79 26.76
N ASP A 149 20.37 2.07 25.50
CA ASP A 149 18.99 2.48 25.13
C ASP A 149 17.99 1.31 25.09
N GLY A 150 18.48 0.07 24.95
CA GLY A 150 17.68 -1.13 24.89
C GLY A 150 16.90 -1.36 23.58
N VAL A 151 17.10 -0.55 22.53
CA VAL A 151 16.26 -0.58 21.32
C VAL A 151 16.85 -1.49 20.23
N PRO A 152 16.16 -2.56 19.79
CA PRO A 152 16.68 -3.43 18.72
C PRO A 152 16.71 -2.72 17.37
N HIS A 153 17.88 -2.20 16.96
CA HIS A 153 18.02 -1.60 15.64
C HIS A 153 17.92 -2.67 14.55
N ASN A 154 16.85 -2.63 13.77
CA ASN A 154 16.73 -3.40 12.54
C ASN A 154 17.26 -2.58 11.36
N SER A 155 17.57 -3.21 10.23
CA SER A 155 18.06 -2.49 9.05
C SER A 155 17.71 -3.17 7.73
N LEU A 156 17.37 -2.37 6.72
CA LEU A 156 17.07 -2.84 5.38
C LEU A 156 18.35 -2.82 4.55
N VAL A 157 18.82 -3.97 4.09
CA VAL A 157 20.03 -4.08 3.27
C VAL A 157 19.71 -4.54 1.85
N SER A 158 20.54 -4.11 0.89
CA SER A 158 20.45 -4.54 -0.50
C SER A 158 21.80 -4.95 -1.07
N PHE A 159 21.81 -6.01 -1.88
CA PHE A 159 23.00 -6.56 -2.54
C PHE A 159 22.81 -6.66 -4.05
N THR A 160 23.90 -6.50 -4.81
CA THR A 160 23.92 -6.86 -6.24
C THR A 160 23.86 -8.37 -6.41
N ASN A 161 22.87 -8.85 -7.17
CA ASN A 161 22.70 -10.28 -7.44
C ASN A 161 23.90 -10.86 -8.23
N THR A 162 24.55 -10.04 -9.04
CA THR A 162 25.70 -10.43 -9.88
C THR A 162 27.06 -10.42 -9.17
N SER A 163 27.27 -9.57 -8.17
CA SER A 163 28.60 -9.38 -7.54
C SER A 163 28.59 -9.29 -6.01
N GLY A 164 27.44 -9.41 -5.35
CA GLY A 164 27.31 -9.33 -3.90
C GLY A 164 27.55 -7.95 -3.29
N ALA A 165 27.86 -6.93 -4.09
CA ALA A 165 28.18 -5.61 -3.59
C ALA A 165 26.98 -5.02 -2.84
N LEU A 166 27.21 -4.57 -1.61
CA LEU A 166 26.23 -3.84 -0.81
C LEU A 166 25.87 -2.54 -1.55
N ARG A 167 24.58 -2.33 -1.86
CA ARG A 167 24.07 -1.06 -2.42
C ARG A 167 23.84 -0.04 -1.31
N PHE A 168 23.17 -0.47 -0.25
CA PHE A 168 22.87 0.34 0.93
C PHE A 168 22.60 -0.55 2.15
N ALA A 169 22.66 0.07 3.32
CA ALA A 169 22.12 -0.44 4.57
C ALA A 169 21.38 0.71 5.28
N THR A 170 20.05 0.68 5.25
CA THR A 170 19.21 1.72 5.85
C THR A 170 18.84 1.34 7.27
N GLN A 171 19.25 2.17 8.22
CA GLN A 171 18.64 2.27 9.55
C GLN A 171 17.50 3.30 9.47
N ASP A 172 16.29 2.88 9.81
CA ASP A 172 15.09 3.72 9.83
C ASP A 172 14.08 3.03 10.77
N ASP A 173 13.39 3.79 11.62
CA ASP A 173 12.48 3.25 12.65
C ASP A 173 11.35 2.40 12.05
N HIS A 174 10.97 2.69 10.80
CA HIS A 174 9.95 1.95 10.03
C HIS A 174 10.42 0.56 9.57
N VAL A 175 11.67 0.17 9.85
CA VAL A 175 12.26 -1.16 9.62
C VAL A 175 12.26 -2.02 10.89
N ASN A 176 11.85 -1.49 12.05
CA ASN A 176 11.84 -2.27 13.28
C ASN A 176 10.74 -3.34 13.28
N THR A 177 11.10 -4.57 13.70
CA THR A 177 10.22 -5.75 13.80
C THR A 177 9.47 -6.11 12.50
N VAL A 178 10.17 -6.12 11.35
CA VAL A 178 9.58 -6.53 10.06
C VAL A 178 9.18 -8.01 10.07
N HIS A 179 7.90 -8.28 9.82
CA HIS A 179 7.31 -9.62 9.67
C HIS A 179 7.33 -10.15 8.23
N GLY A 180 7.68 -9.30 7.25
CA GLY A 180 7.81 -9.69 5.85
C GLY A 180 8.27 -8.54 4.96
N ILE A 181 9.13 -8.85 3.97
CA ILE A 181 9.47 -7.94 2.88
C ILE A 181 8.81 -8.47 1.59
N PHE A 182 8.17 -7.58 0.85
CA PHE A 182 7.44 -7.90 -0.37
C PHE A 182 7.90 -6.99 -1.52
N PRO A 183 8.35 -7.53 -2.67
CA PRO A 183 8.93 -6.74 -3.74
C PRO A 183 7.84 -6.08 -4.58
N TYR A 184 8.12 -4.87 -5.04
CA TYR A 184 7.13 -3.96 -5.60
C TYR A 184 7.58 -3.34 -6.92
N GLN A 185 6.67 -2.94 -7.82
CA GLN A 185 7.07 -2.41 -9.14
C GLN A 185 8.06 -1.22 -9.08
N SER A 186 8.04 -0.42 -8.01
CA SER A 186 8.97 0.71 -7.79
C SER A 186 9.72 0.68 -6.45
N GLY A 187 9.71 -0.44 -5.72
CA GLY A 187 10.31 -0.49 -4.38
C GLY A 187 9.98 -1.74 -3.58
N LEU A 188 9.83 -1.58 -2.26
CA LEU A 188 9.68 -2.65 -1.29
C LEU A 188 8.60 -2.28 -0.28
N LEU A 189 7.72 -3.22 0.03
CA LEU A 189 6.87 -3.16 1.21
C LEU A 189 7.54 -3.92 2.36
N LEU A 190 7.69 -3.25 3.50
CA LEU A 190 8.05 -3.82 4.79
C LEU A 190 6.79 -3.88 5.67
N VAL A 191 6.37 -5.08 6.06
CA VAL A 191 5.20 -5.29 6.95
C VAL A 191 5.65 -5.33 8.41
N HIS A 192 4.89 -4.65 9.28
CA HIS A 192 4.98 -4.71 10.74
C HIS A 192 3.61 -5.17 11.32
N PRO A 193 3.52 -5.71 12.56
CA PRO A 193 2.23 -6.13 13.14
C PRO A 193 1.18 -5.02 13.37
N SER A 194 1.60 -3.75 13.41
CA SER A 194 0.71 -2.59 13.66
C SER A 194 0.82 -1.46 12.62
N SER A 195 1.61 -1.68 11.55
CA SER A 195 1.88 -0.70 10.50
C SER A 195 2.41 -1.38 9.23
N SER A 196 2.53 -0.65 8.13
CA SER A 196 3.21 -1.11 6.91
C SER A 196 3.93 0.06 6.24
N SER A 197 5.13 -0.21 5.73
CA SER A 197 6.10 0.82 5.38
C SER A 197 6.61 0.60 3.95
N TYR A 198 6.54 1.64 3.11
CA TYR A 198 6.99 1.59 1.73
C TYR A 198 8.35 2.26 1.55
N PHE A 199 9.28 1.55 0.91
CA PHE A 199 10.65 1.97 0.64
C PHE A 199 10.94 1.91 -0.86
N SER A 200 11.81 2.78 -1.37
CA SER A 200 12.34 2.68 -2.74
C SER A 200 13.32 1.51 -2.87
N TYR A 201 13.63 1.12 -4.11
CA TYR A 201 14.68 0.14 -4.39
C TYR A 201 16.11 0.61 -4.04
N ASP A 202 16.29 1.88 -3.72
CA ASP A 202 17.53 2.46 -3.18
C ASP A 202 17.48 2.66 -1.65
N GLY A 203 16.50 2.05 -0.97
CA GLY A 203 16.46 1.98 0.49
C GLY A 203 15.91 3.22 1.18
N LYS A 204 15.33 4.17 0.44
CA LYS A 204 14.74 5.39 1.00
C LYS A 204 13.28 5.13 1.42
N TYR A 205 12.92 5.41 2.66
CA TYR A 205 11.52 5.45 3.10
C TYR A 205 10.69 6.46 2.28
N LEU A 206 9.46 6.07 1.90
CA LEU A 206 8.57 6.85 1.04
C LEU A 206 7.26 7.20 1.74
N SER A 207 6.62 6.23 2.40
CA SER A 207 5.36 6.41 3.12
C SER A 207 5.05 5.23 4.05
N SER A 208 4.14 5.43 5.00
CA SER A 208 3.51 4.35 5.75
C SER A 208 2.02 4.29 5.44
N PHE A 209 1.44 3.10 5.62
CA PHE A 209 0.02 2.82 5.46
C PHE A 209 -0.40 1.76 6.49
N LEU A 210 -1.72 1.58 6.68
CA LEU A 210 -2.31 0.67 7.66
C LEU A 210 -1.90 0.97 9.12
N ASN A 211 -2.13 2.20 9.56
CA ASN A 211 -1.92 2.58 10.97
C ASN A 211 -3.08 2.04 11.84
N GLY A 212 -2.81 1.00 12.62
CA GLY A 212 -3.76 0.49 13.62
C GLY A 212 -3.38 -0.89 14.16
N GLU A 213 -3.81 -1.19 15.40
CA GLU A 213 -3.66 -2.53 15.95
C GLU A 213 -4.62 -3.50 15.25
N HIS A 214 -4.11 -4.34 14.34
CA HIS A 214 -4.91 -5.34 13.62
C HIS A 214 -5.36 -6.53 14.48
N GLY A 215 -5.50 -6.35 15.80
CA GLY A 215 -6.06 -7.33 16.74
C GLY A 215 -5.37 -8.70 16.71
N GLY A 216 -4.04 -8.70 16.63
CA GLY A 216 -3.19 -9.90 16.55
C GLY A 216 -3.06 -10.52 15.15
N SER A 217 -3.55 -9.86 14.09
CA SER A 217 -3.47 -10.34 12.70
C SER A 217 -2.25 -9.73 12.00
N THR A 218 -1.50 -10.52 11.24
CA THR A 218 -0.33 -10.07 10.47
C THR A 218 -0.65 -9.98 8.99
N VAL A 219 -0.24 -8.89 8.30
CA VAL A 219 -0.31 -8.86 6.83
C VAL A 219 0.62 -9.95 6.30
N SER A 220 0.03 -10.97 5.69
CA SER A 220 0.75 -12.21 5.35
C SER A 220 0.99 -12.32 3.85
N ALA A 221 0.15 -11.67 3.03
CA ALA A 221 0.37 -11.50 1.60
C ALA A 221 -0.14 -10.13 1.13
N VAL A 222 0.32 -9.70 -0.05
CA VAL A 222 -0.28 -8.62 -0.83
C VAL A 222 -0.54 -9.17 -2.23
N THR A 223 -1.75 -9.02 -2.74
CA THR A 223 -2.19 -9.62 -4.02
C THR A 223 -1.60 -8.91 -5.24
N ALA A 224 -1.81 -9.50 -6.42
CA ALA A 224 -1.52 -8.85 -7.71
C ALA A 224 -2.34 -7.56 -7.96
N SER A 225 -3.40 -7.30 -7.17
CA SER A 225 -4.23 -6.08 -7.24
C SER A 225 -3.79 -4.98 -6.26
N GLY A 226 -2.78 -5.21 -5.42
CA GLY A 226 -2.34 -4.27 -4.37
C GLY A 226 -2.99 -4.53 -3.01
N SER A 227 -4.01 -5.39 -2.98
CA SER A 227 -4.81 -5.69 -1.79
C SER A 227 -4.00 -6.45 -0.74
N ALA A 228 -3.76 -5.82 0.40
CA ALA A 228 -3.13 -6.48 1.55
C ALA A 228 -4.09 -7.48 2.20
N VAL A 229 -3.58 -8.67 2.52
CA VAL A 229 -4.32 -9.76 3.16
C VAL A 229 -3.74 -10.03 4.54
N LEU A 230 -4.54 -9.74 5.56
CA LEU A 230 -4.30 -10.15 6.94
C LEU A 230 -4.58 -11.66 7.06
N ALA A 231 -3.67 -12.40 7.68
CA ALA A 231 -4.01 -13.68 8.27
C ALA A 231 -4.20 -13.48 9.78
N LYS A 232 -5.36 -13.89 10.30
CA LYS A 232 -5.64 -13.89 11.73
C LYS A 232 -5.71 -15.31 12.24
N PHE A 233 -4.74 -15.68 13.07
CA PHE A 233 -4.64 -17.02 13.63
C PHE A 233 -5.45 -17.13 14.92
N GLY A 234 -6.42 -18.04 14.95
CA GLY A 234 -7.11 -18.42 16.19
C GLY A 234 -6.25 -19.44 16.93
N THR A 235 -5.74 -19.08 18.09
CA THR A 235 -4.98 -19.99 18.96
C THR A 235 -5.81 -20.49 20.14
N GLN A 236 -5.65 -21.77 20.46
CA GLN A 236 -6.13 -22.36 21.71
C GLN A 236 -5.02 -23.28 22.26
N ASP A 237 -4.74 -23.17 23.56
CA ASP A 237 -3.74 -24.00 24.26
C ASP A 237 -2.35 -24.03 23.60
N GLY A 238 -1.97 -22.92 22.93
CA GLY A 238 -0.72 -22.77 22.17
C GLY A 238 -0.76 -23.32 20.73
N CYS A 239 -1.81 -24.03 20.34
CA CYS A 239 -2.01 -24.54 18.99
C CYS A 239 -2.81 -23.57 18.12
N VAL A 240 -2.43 -23.43 16.84
CA VAL A 240 -3.30 -22.74 15.86
C VAL A 240 -4.46 -23.68 15.51
N GLU A 241 -5.68 -23.29 15.90
CA GLU A 241 -6.92 -23.98 15.58
C GLU A 241 -7.32 -23.74 14.11
N GLY A 242 -7.12 -22.52 13.62
CA GLY A 242 -7.45 -22.13 12.25
C GLY A 242 -7.11 -20.68 11.97
N TYR A 243 -7.43 -20.22 10.76
CA TYR A 243 -7.15 -18.87 10.31
C TYR A 243 -8.37 -18.21 9.64
N THR A 244 -8.51 -16.89 9.78
CA THR A 244 -9.27 -16.08 8.82
C THR A 244 -8.28 -15.36 7.89
N LEU A 245 -8.67 -15.22 6.63
CA LEU A 245 -7.99 -14.35 5.67
C LEU A 245 -8.92 -13.16 5.44
N ASP A 246 -8.42 -11.95 5.66
CA ASP A 246 -9.21 -10.73 5.59
C ASP A 246 -8.46 -9.71 4.72
N ALA A 247 -9.07 -9.31 3.60
CA ALA A 247 -8.51 -8.31 2.69
C ALA A 247 -8.81 -6.89 3.17
N LEU A 248 -7.85 -5.98 3.01
CA LEU A 248 -7.90 -4.65 3.64
C LEU A 248 -8.50 -3.53 2.78
N GLU A 249 -8.46 -3.64 1.45
CA GLU A 249 -9.04 -2.62 0.55
C GLU A 249 -10.57 -2.62 0.54
N SER A 250 -11.19 -3.65 1.10
CA SER A 250 -12.62 -3.72 1.36
C SER A 250 -12.90 -4.33 2.73
N TYR A 251 -13.47 -3.54 3.65
CA TYR A 251 -14.05 -4.06 4.90
C TYR A 251 -15.25 -5.01 4.69
N ALA A 252 -15.61 -5.29 3.44
CA ALA A 252 -16.21 -6.55 3.05
C ALA A 252 -15.18 -7.68 3.23
N ALA A 253 -15.05 -8.15 4.48
CA ALA A 253 -14.26 -9.33 4.82
C ALA A 253 -14.52 -10.47 3.82
N TRP A 254 -13.50 -11.28 3.52
CA TRP A 254 -13.67 -12.49 2.71
C TRP A 254 -14.66 -13.49 3.34
N GLY A 255 -15.10 -13.23 4.59
CA GLY A 255 -16.37 -13.70 5.16
C GLY A 255 -16.38 -15.19 5.54
N ARG A 256 -15.37 -15.92 5.09
CA ARG A 256 -15.17 -17.34 5.31
C ARG A 256 -14.07 -17.52 6.34
N LYS A 257 -14.50 -17.88 7.55
CA LYS A 257 -13.62 -18.58 8.48
C LYS A 257 -13.17 -19.87 7.79
N TRP A 258 -11.87 -20.11 7.68
CA TRP A 258 -11.40 -21.45 7.37
C TRP A 258 -11.70 -22.30 8.62
N HIS A 259 -12.80 -23.06 8.56
CA HIS A 259 -13.14 -23.98 9.62
C HIS A 259 -12.26 -25.20 9.50
N LYS A 260 -11.33 -25.32 10.46
CA LYS A 260 -10.51 -26.49 10.76
C LYS A 260 -11.19 -27.79 10.35
N PRO A 261 -10.74 -28.47 9.28
CA PRO A 261 -11.14 -29.85 9.00
C PRO A 261 -10.91 -30.68 10.26
N ALA A 262 -11.95 -31.36 10.75
CA ALA A 262 -12.03 -31.85 12.14
C ALA A 262 -10.94 -32.84 12.59
N ASN A 263 -10.07 -33.25 11.67
CA ASN A 263 -9.00 -34.22 11.88
C ASN A 263 -7.58 -33.60 11.88
N ILE A 264 -7.43 -32.27 11.76
CA ILE A 264 -6.14 -31.57 11.81
C ILE A 264 -5.72 -31.34 13.26
N GLY A 265 -4.56 -31.88 13.63
CA GLY A 265 -3.89 -31.59 14.90
C GLY A 265 -3.02 -30.34 14.78
N CYS A 266 -2.54 -29.84 15.92
CA CYS A 266 -1.78 -28.58 16.03
C CYS A 266 -0.77 -28.35 14.90
N SER A 267 -1.01 -27.32 14.09
CA SER A 267 -0.04 -26.81 13.13
C SER A 267 1.00 -25.93 13.82
N ALA A 268 2.25 -26.03 13.35
CA ALA A 268 3.39 -25.29 13.90
C ALA A 268 3.84 -24.13 13.00
N GLU A 269 3.58 -24.22 11.70
CA GLU A 269 3.91 -23.19 10.70
C GLU A 269 2.72 -23.04 9.74
N ILE A 270 2.31 -21.80 9.47
CA ILE A 270 1.39 -21.42 8.40
C ILE A 270 2.00 -20.22 7.68
N ALA A 271 2.02 -20.26 6.35
CA ALA A 271 2.50 -19.15 5.53
C ALA A 271 1.54 -18.90 4.36
N VAL A 272 1.27 -17.63 4.06
CA VAL A 272 0.37 -17.21 2.98
C VAL A 272 1.19 -16.47 1.93
N LYS A 273 0.93 -16.70 0.65
CA LYS A 273 1.50 -15.91 -0.45
C LYS A 273 0.42 -15.62 -1.49
N ALA A 274 0.63 -14.53 -2.23
CA ALA A 274 -0.20 -14.18 -3.36
C ALA A 274 0.18 -14.98 -4.61
N MET A 275 -0.82 -15.29 -5.43
CA MET A 275 -0.65 -15.87 -6.75
C MET A 275 -0.76 -14.76 -7.82
N PRO A 276 -0.11 -14.90 -9.00
CA PRO A 276 -0.17 -13.89 -10.06
C PRO A 276 -1.57 -13.60 -10.62
N ASP A 277 -2.55 -14.49 -10.42
CA ASP A 277 -3.95 -14.29 -10.79
C ASP A 277 -4.76 -13.44 -9.78
N GLY A 278 -4.12 -12.99 -8.69
CA GLY A 278 -4.77 -12.30 -7.58
C GLY A 278 -5.33 -13.23 -6.49
N GLY A 279 -5.26 -14.55 -6.69
CA GLY A 279 -5.61 -15.54 -5.68
C GLY A 279 -4.51 -15.71 -4.63
N LEU A 280 -4.66 -16.73 -3.78
CA LEU A 280 -3.74 -17.02 -2.68
C LEU A 280 -3.30 -18.47 -2.68
N VAL A 281 -2.10 -18.71 -2.14
CA VAL A 281 -1.66 -20.03 -1.70
C VAL A 281 -1.40 -19.98 -0.19
N VAL A 282 -1.83 -21.02 0.53
CA VAL A 282 -1.59 -21.20 1.96
C VAL A 282 -0.83 -22.50 2.16
N PHE A 283 0.36 -22.39 2.74
CA PHE A 283 1.12 -23.50 3.28
C PHE A 283 0.75 -23.75 4.74
N ALA A 284 0.61 -25.01 5.14
CA ALA A 284 0.38 -25.39 6.54
C ALA A 284 1.15 -26.68 6.90
N ALA A 285 1.96 -26.63 7.97
CA ALA A 285 2.69 -27.78 8.48
C ALA A 285 2.09 -28.30 9.80
N ARG A 286 1.62 -29.56 9.78
CA ARG A 286 1.08 -30.29 10.95
C ARG A 286 2.13 -31.22 11.54
N ARG A 287 2.37 -31.13 12.85
CA ARG A 287 3.19 -32.12 13.59
C ARG A 287 2.39 -33.41 13.84
N ARG A 288 2.95 -34.59 13.52
CA ARG A 288 2.42 -35.91 13.88
C ARG A 288 3.31 -36.60 14.91
N THR A 289 2.84 -36.66 16.15
CA THR A 289 3.48 -37.36 17.28
C THR A 289 3.15 -38.86 17.32
N THR A 290 3.26 -39.55 16.17
CA THR A 290 2.88 -40.98 16.03
C THR A 290 4.07 -41.94 16.04
N SER A 291 5.24 -41.48 16.50
CA SER A 291 6.54 -42.15 16.41
C SER A 291 7.52 -41.50 17.43
N PRO A 292 8.64 -42.13 17.82
CA PRO A 292 9.73 -41.45 18.54
C PRO A 292 10.40 -40.28 17.77
N TYR A 293 9.96 -40.00 16.53
CA TYR A 293 10.36 -38.83 15.75
C TYR A 293 9.13 -38.00 15.40
N ASP A 294 9.25 -36.68 15.50
CA ASP A 294 8.27 -35.74 14.97
C ASP A 294 8.31 -35.76 13.44
N VAL A 295 7.23 -36.24 12.83
CA VAL A 295 7.04 -36.21 11.37
C VAL A 295 6.06 -35.09 11.06
N TYR A 296 6.40 -34.21 10.11
CA TYR A 296 5.48 -33.17 9.68
C TYR A 296 4.67 -33.66 8.48
N GLN A 297 3.36 -33.43 8.51
CA GLN A 297 2.48 -33.55 7.35
C GLN A 297 2.21 -32.15 6.84
N SER A 298 2.69 -31.86 5.64
CA SER A 298 2.71 -30.50 5.09
C SER A 298 1.72 -30.41 3.94
N GLU A 299 0.90 -29.37 3.92
CA GLU A 299 -0.18 -29.18 2.95
C GLU A 299 -0.06 -27.82 2.26
N VAL A 300 -0.39 -27.79 0.96
CA VAL A 300 -0.40 -26.58 0.14
C VAL A 300 -1.81 -26.43 -0.43
N HIS A 301 -2.51 -25.35 -0.06
CA HIS A 301 -3.89 -25.06 -0.45
C HIS A 301 -3.93 -23.85 -1.38
N ARG A 302 -4.63 -23.96 -2.51
CA ARG A 302 -4.77 -22.88 -3.51
C ARG A 302 -6.19 -22.32 -3.50
N TYR A 303 -6.31 -20.99 -3.56
CA TYR A 303 -7.57 -20.24 -3.54
C TYR A 303 -7.66 -19.24 -4.71
N THR A 304 -8.86 -19.04 -5.27
CA THR A 304 -9.17 -17.99 -6.26
C THR A 304 -9.14 -16.59 -5.61
N PRO A 305 -9.15 -15.49 -6.41
CA PRO A 305 -9.39 -14.14 -5.90
C PRO A 305 -10.68 -13.98 -5.08
N ASP A 306 -11.70 -14.82 -5.31
CA ASP A 306 -12.98 -14.83 -4.57
C ASP A 306 -12.97 -15.73 -3.32
N GLY A 307 -11.78 -16.20 -2.90
CA GLY A 307 -11.64 -17.06 -1.71
C GLY A 307 -12.23 -18.47 -1.86
N ASN A 308 -12.43 -18.97 -3.08
CA ASN A 308 -12.82 -20.36 -3.33
C ASN A 308 -11.56 -21.24 -3.43
N GLN A 309 -11.47 -22.30 -2.63
CA GLN A 309 -10.37 -23.26 -2.74
C GLN A 309 -10.50 -24.05 -4.05
N THR A 310 -9.44 -24.08 -4.88
CA THR A 310 -9.45 -24.78 -6.18
C THR A 310 -8.84 -26.19 -6.07
N TRP A 311 -7.76 -26.33 -5.31
CA TRP A 311 -7.10 -27.61 -5.02
C TRP A 311 -6.32 -27.54 -3.69
N TYR A 312 -5.88 -28.70 -3.21
CA TYR A 312 -4.78 -28.81 -2.25
C TYR A 312 -3.96 -30.07 -2.54
N ILE A 313 -2.71 -30.09 -2.08
CA ILE A 313 -1.87 -31.28 -2.06
C ILE A 313 -1.30 -31.51 -0.67
N THR A 314 -1.13 -32.78 -0.31
CA THR A 314 -0.31 -33.18 0.85
C THR A 314 1.08 -33.57 0.34
N LEU A 315 2.10 -32.85 0.76
CA LEU A 315 3.50 -33.17 0.43
C LEU A 315 3.91 -34.43 1.20
N GLN A 316 4.20 -35.52 0.48
CA GLN A 316 4.71 -36.72 1.14
C GLN A 316 6.15 -36.52 1.60
N GLN A 317 6.42 -36.87 2.86
CA GLN A 317 7.79 -36.93 3.39
C GLN A 317 8.35 -38.34 3.27
N PRO A 318 9.64 -38.52 2.92
CA PRO A 318 10.30 -39.82 3.02
C PRO A 318 10.25 -40.34 4.46
N LEU A 319 9.67 -41.52 4.67
CA LEU A 319 9.44 -42.11 6.01
C LEU A 319 10.72 -42.43 6.80
N THR A 320 11.90 -42.14 6.25
CA THR A 320 13.22 -42.54 6.76
C THR A 320 13.97 -41.46 7.55
N ALA A 321 13.50 -40.21 7.53
CA ALA A 321 14.08 -39.11 8.31
C ALA A 321 13.01 -38.05 8.63
N PRO A 322 13.05 -37.39 9.81
CA PRO A 322 12.19 -36.24 10.06
C PRO A 322 12.59 -35.09 9.12
N ALA A 323 11.62 -34.61 8.36
CA ALA A 323 11.77 -33.45 7.50
C ALA A 323 10.83 -32.34 7.96
N GLU A 324 11.25 -31.10 7.76
CA GLU A 324 10.42 -29.93 7.96
C GLU A 324 10.29 -29.24 6.61
N ASP A 325 9.11 -29.31 5.99
CA ASP A 325 8.76 -28.36 4.95
C ASP A 325 8.58 -27.00 5.64
N ARG A 326 9.37 -26.01 5.23
CA ARG A 326 9.27 -24.63 5.67
C ARG A 326 9.30 -23.72 4.46
N LEU A 327 8.80 -22.51 4.63
CA LEU A 327 8.82 -21.45 3.61
C LEU A 327 7.98 -21.80 2.36
N ILE A 328 7.28 -20.80 1.86
CA ILE A 328 6.60 -20.84 0.57
C ILE A 328 6.84 -19.50 -0.10
N ASP A 329 7.11 -19.48 -1.40
CA ASP A 329 7.13 -18.27 -2.22
C ASP A 329 6.63 -18.61 -3.64
N VAL A 330 6.22 -17.61 -4.41
CA VAL A 330 5.51 -17.82 -5.68
C VAL A 330 6.15 -16.99 -6.77
N ASP A 331 6.40 -17.59 -7.94
CA ASP A 331 6.96 -16.88 -9.09
C ASP A 331 5.90 -16.22 -9.99
N THR A 332 6.32 -15.32 -10.88
CA THR A 332 5.44 -14.61 -11.84
C THR A 332 4.67 -15.51 -12.80
N THR A 333 4.95 -16.82 -12.86
CA THR A 333 4.24 -17.80 -13.68
C THR A 333 3.31 -18.71 -12.88
N GLY A 334 3.21 -18.49 -11.56
CA GLY A 334 2.37 -19.29 -10.66
C GLY A 334 3.02 -20.59 -10.18
N ASN A 335 4.34 -20.76 -10.33
CA ASN A 335 5.03 -21.86 -9.65
C ASN A 335 5.18 -21.52 -8.17
N ILE A 336 4.78 -22.45 -7.32
CA ILE A 336 4.91 -22.39 -5.88
C ILE A 336 6.19 -23.15 -5.49
N LEU A 337 7.09 -22.50 -4.76
CA LEU A 337 8.37 -23.08 -4.33
C LEU A 337 8.40 -23.22 -2.80
N LEU A 338 8.85 -24.38 -2.31
CA LEU A 338 8.98 -24.68 -0.88
C LEU A 338 10.37 -25.20 -0.52
N ALA A 339 10.85 -24.90 0.69
CA ALA A 339 12.15 -25.35 1.19
C ALA A 339 11.99 -26.48 2.22
N ARG A 340 12.21 -27.73 1.79
CA ARG A 340 12.23 -28.86 2.72
C ARG A 340 13.61 -29.05 3.32
N HIS A 341 13.69 -28.86 4.63
CA HIS A 341 14.82 -29.24 5.48
C HIS A 341 14.71 -30.71 5.90
N TYR A 342 15.84 -31.40 6.02
CA TYR A 342 15.93 -32.74 6.60
C TYR A 342 16.93 -32.74 7.75
N SER A 343 16.52 -33.26 8.91
CA SER A 343 17.41 -33.56 10.03
C SER A 343 17.66 -35.06 10.10
N TYR A 344 18.86 -35.51 9.75
CA TYR A 344 19.23 -36.92 9.92
C TYR A 344 19.55 -37.20 11.39
N GLY A 345 18.60 -37.85 12.07
CA GLY A 345 18.70 -38.19 13.49
C GLY A 345 19.98 -38.99 13.81
N VAL A 346 20.70 -38.56 14.85
CA VAL A 346 22.04 -39.08 15.17
C VAL A 346 21.98 -40.53 15.64
N THR A 347 22.40 -41.47 14.77
CA THR A 347 22.72 -42.83 15.19
C THR A 347 24.04 -42.84 15.97
N ASN A 348 23.96 -42.65 17.29
CA ASN A 348 25.00 -42.84 18.30
C ASN A 348 26.44 -42.51 17.87
N GLY A 349 26.83 -41.24 17.99
CA GLY A 349 28.24 -40.84 18.12
C GLY A 349 28.95 -40.32 16.86
N GLN A 350 28.24 -40.09 15.76
CA GLN A 350 28.79 -39.35 14.60
C GLN A 350 28.42 -37.86 14.70
N PRO A 351 29.40 -36.93 14.80
CA PRO A 351 29.13 -35.50 15.02
C PRO A 351 28.76 -34.71 13.74
N ASN A 352 28.72 -35.37 12.58
CA ASN A 352 28.50 -34.72 11.29
C ASN A 352 27.02 -34.79 10.89
N GLN A 353 26.18 -33.92 11.46
CA GLN A 353 24.80 -33.73 11.00
C GLN A 353 24.79 -33.03 9.64
N ARG A 354 24.67 -33.81 8.56
CA ARG A 354 24.40 -33.26 7.23
C ARG A 354 22.92 -32.93 7.10
N ASN A 355 22.63 -31.63 6.99
CA ASN A 355 21.29 -31.16 6.68
C ASN A 355 21.13 -31.07 5.17
N ASN A 356 20.16 -31.81 4.63
CA ASN A 356 19.81 -31.67 3.22
C ASN A 356 18.71 -30.63 3.10
N VAL A 357 18.82 -29.76 2.10
CA VAL A 357 17.73 -28.85 1.72
C VAL A 357 17.29 -29.17 0.30
N GLN A 358 15.98 -29.33 0.14
CA GLN A 358 15.34 -29.58 -1.14
C GLN A 358 14.43 -28.42 -1.50
N VAL A 359 14.54 -27.92 -2.72
CA VAL A 359 13.57 -26.98 -3.28
C VAL A 359 12.54 -27.78 -4.09
N ILE A 360 11.33 -27.83 -3.54
CA ILE A 360 10.17 -28.47 -4.16
C ILE A 360 9.45 -27.43 -5.00
N LYS A 361 9.25 -27.71 -6.29
CA LYS A 361 8.43 -26.91 -7.21
C LYS A 361 7.07 -27.58 -7.37
N VAL A 362 6.02 -26.84 -7.09
CA VAL A 362 4.62 -27.21 -7.38
C VAL A 362 4.13 -26.26 -8.48
N THR A 363 3.71 -26.83 -9.61
CA THR A 363 3.10 -26.04 -10.69
C THR A 363 1.61 -25.85 -10.38
N ASP A 364 1.04 -24.68 -10.70
CA ASP A 364 -0.41 -24.45 -10.59
C ASP A 364 -1.20 -25.09 -11.74
N ALA A 365 -0.87 -26.36 -12.04
CA ALA A 365 -1.61 -27.23 -12.93
C ALA A 365 -2.64 -28.02 -12.09
N ALA A 366 -3.87 -27.52 -12.11
CA ALA A 366 -4.95 -27.90 -11.18
C ALA A 366 -5.09 -29.41 -10.95
N GLY A 367 -5.09 -29.80 -9.67
CA GLY A 367 -5.40 -31.17 -9.23
C GLY A 367 -4.32 -32.22 -9.47
N SER A 368 -3.11 -31.84 -9.89
CA SER A 368 -2.02 -32.80 -10.07
C SER A 368 -1.17 -33.00 -8.81
N ASN A 369 -0.85 -34.26 -8.47
CA ASN A 369 0.14 -34.60 -7.44
C ASN A 369 1.59 -34.32 -7.90
N ASN A 370 1.78 -33.63 -9.03
CA ASN A 370 3.04 -33.47 -9.75
C ASN A 370 3.90 -32.36 -9.13
N HIS A 371 4.27 -32.53 -7.86
CA HIS A 371 5.37 -31.80 -7.26
C HIS A 371 6.69 -32.35 -7.79
N GLN A 372 7.59 -31.48 -8.23
CA GLN A 372 8.94 -31.85 -8.68
C GLN A 372 9.96 -31.34 -7.68
N THR A 373 10.77 -32.24 -7.10
CA THR A 373 12.01 -31.84 -6.44
C THR A 373 13.01 -31.39 -7.52
N VAL A 374 13.17 -30.07 -7.71
CA VAL A 374 14.01 -29.52 -8.81
C VAL A 374 15.46 -29.36 -8.36
N VAL A 375 15.68 -29.18 -7.05
CA VAL A 375 17.00 -29.18 -6.42
C VAL A 375 16.91 -29.99 -5.13
N ALA A 376 17.85 -30.88 -4.92
CA ALA A 376 18.10 -31.56 -3.66
C ALA A 376 19.59 -31.53 -3.41
N ASP A 377 20.04 -30.70 -2.47
CA ASP A 377 21.46 -30.48 -2.22
C ASP A 377 21.78 -30.65 -0.72
N THR A 378 23.04 -30.98 -0.45
CA THR A 378 23.54 -31.20 0.92
C THR A 378 24.17 -29.91 1.42
N VAL A 379 23.45 -29.18 2.26
CA VAL A 379 23.94 -27.94 2.87
C VAL A 379 24.73 -28.30 4.12
N ASP A 380 25.99 -28.65 3.92
CA ASP A 380 26.94 -28.83 5.02
C ASP A 380 27.24 -27.46 5.67
N SER A 381 27.12 -27.40 7.00
CA SER A 381 27.35 -26.19 7.80
C SER A 381 28.82 -25.75 7.81
N GLY A 382 29.74 -26.63 7.42
CA GLY A 382 31.18 -26.43 7.49
C GLY A 382 31.77 -26.50 8.89
N HIS A 383 30.95 -26.67 9.92
CA HIS A 383 31.37 -26.75 11.32
C HIS A 383 30.91 -28.08 11.95
N PRO A 384 31.83 -28.97 12.35
CA PRO A 384 31.47 -30.22 13.03
C PRO A 384 30.61 -29.96 14.27
N GLY A 385 29.47 -30.64 14.37
CA GLY A 385 28.51 -30.47 15.46
C GLY A 385 27.49 -29.32 15.32
N THR A 386 27.58 -28.46 14.29
CA THR A 386 26.55 -27.44 14.02
C THR A 386 25.65 -27.88 12.87
N TYR A 387 24.37 -27.51 12.94
CA TYR A 387 23.37 -27.84 11.94
C TYR A 387 22.90 -26.57 11.22
N ALA A 388 22.90 -26.60 9.88
CA ALA A 388 22.42 -25.50 9.04
C ALA A 388 20.89 -25.55 8.92
N ALA A 389 20.18 -24.65 9.61
CA ALA A 389 18.72 -24.55 9.53
C ALA A 389 18.31 -23.37 8.64
N PRO A 390 17.28 -23.51 7.78
CA PRO A 390 16.68 -22.35 7.13
C PRO A 390 16.01 -21.47 8.19
N SER A 391 16.30 -20.17 8.18
CA SER A 391 15.50 -19.19 8.92
C SER A 391 14.08 -19.17 8.36
N ALA A 392 13.09 -19.05 9.25
CA ALA A 392 11.74 -18.70 8.83
C ALA A 392 11.78 -17.39 8.02
N SER A 393 10.93 -17.25 7.00
CA SER A 393 10.85 -16.07 6.11
C SER A 393 12.02 -15.77 5.15
N THR A 394 13.05 -16.63 5.00
CA THR A 394 14.22 -16.33 4.13
C THR A 394 14.35 -17.13 2.82
N LEU A 395 13.25 -17.33 2.07
CA LEU A 395 13.30 -17.78 0.67
C LEU A 395 12.79 -16.67 -0.25
N GLY A 396 13.50 -16.43 -1.35
CA GLY A 396 13.10 -15.47 -2.38
C GLY A 396 13.50 -15.94 -3.79
N ILE A 397 12.79 -15.46 -4.81
CA ILE A 397 12.87 -15.98 -6.18
C ILE A 397 13.42 -14.92 -7.14
N GLY A 398 14.44 -15.25 -7.92
CA GLY A 398 14.92 -14.45 -9.05
C GLY A 398 14.89 -15.25 -10.35
N ASN A 399 15.15 -14.60 -11.48
CA ASN A 399 14.99 -15.22 -12.80
C ASN A 399 15.85 -16.50 -12.95
N GLY A 400 15.18 -17.66 -12.99
CA GLY A 400 15.83 -18.98 -13.01
C GLY A 400 16.58 -19.38 -11.72
N GLN A 401 16.39 -18.67 -10.60
CA GLN A 401 17.18 -18.81 -9.38
C GLN A 401 16.35 -18.71 -8.09
N VAL A 402 16.69 -19.52 -7.09
CA VAL A 402 16.10 -19.47 -5.74
C VAL A 402 17.18 -19.13 -4.73
N TYR A 403 16.91 -18.13 -3.90
CA TYR A 403 17.79 -17.69 -2.82
C TYR A 403 17.25 -18.19 -1.50
N LEU A 404 18.12 -18.78 -0.68
CA LEU A 404 17.76 -19.31 0.64
C LEU A 404 18.84 -18.94 1.65
N SER A 405 18.47 -18.26 2.73
CA SER A 405 19.36 -18.11 3.88
C SER A 405 19.24 -19.31 4.83
N THR A 406 20.37 -19.83 5.29
CA THR A 406 20.45 -20.72 6.44
C THR A 406 21.34 -20.11 7.51
N TYR A 407 21.12 -20.47 8.77
CA TYR A 407 22.03 -20.18 9.88
C TYR A 407 22.56 -21.49 10.48
N ASN A 408 23.81 -21.49 10.93
CA ASN A 408 24.35 -22.56 11.75
C ASN A 408 23.87 -22.36 13.19
N SER A 409 23.15 -23.34 13.76
CA SER A 409 22.92 -23.37 15.21
C SER A 409 24.24 -23.66 15.94
N CYS A 410 24.48 -22.93 17.03
CA CYS A 410 25.66 -23.03 17.88
C CYS A 410 25.34 -23.56 19.29
N ASP A 411 24.11 -24.05 19.50
CA ASP A 411 23.48 -24.16 20.83
C ASP A 411 24.13 -25.20 21.77
N SER A 412 25.08 -25.98 21.24
CA SER A 412 25.86 -27.00 21.96
C SER A 412 27.39 -26.82 21.85
N VAL A 413 27.88 -25.77 21.18
CA VAL A 413 29.31 -25.60 20.85
C VAL A 413 29.86 -24.29 21.44
N PRO A 414 30.67 -24.32 22.52
CA PRO A 414 31.30 -23.14 23.09
C PRO A 414 32.14 -22.37 22.06
N ASN A 415 32.04 -21.04 22.08
CA ASN A 415 32.71 -20.12 21.15
C ASN A 415 32.31 -20.28 19.66
N CYS A 416 31.22 -20.98 19.36
CA CYS A 416 30.63 -20.98 18.02
C CYS A 416 29.88 -19.67 17.78
N THR A 417 30.32 -18.89 16.80
CA THR A 417 29.57 -17.73 16.29
C THR A 417 28.53 -18.21 15.29
N ARG A 418 27.24 -17.92 15.51
CA ARG A 418 26.18 -18.25 14.54
C ARG A 418 26.43 -17.51 13.23
N GLN A 419 26.79 -18.25 12.18
CA GLN A 419 27.02 -17.71 10.83
C GLN A 419 25.81 -17.98 9.94
N GLN A 420 25.44 -16.99 9.13
CA GLN A 420 24.45 -17.12 8.06
C GLN A 420 25.11 -17.22 6.69
N VAL A 421 24.52 -18.04 5.82
CA VAL A 421 24.95 -18.27 4.44
C VAL A 421 23.74 -18.16 3.51
N LEU A 422 23.91 -17.57 2.33
CA LEU A 422 22.84 -17.32 1.36
C LEU A 422 23.08 -18.12 0.07
N PHE A 423 22.47 -19.28 -0.01
CA PHE A 423 22.58 -20.16 -1.17
C PHE A 423 21.76 -19.62 -2.35
N ALA A 424 22.25 -19.85 -3.57
CA ALA A 424 21.62 -19.42 -4.82
C ALA A 424 21.53 -20.61 -5.78
N PHE A 425 20.37 -21.27 -5.81
CA PHE A 425 20.13 -22.49 -6.58
C PHE A 425 19.53 -22.17 -7.95
N ALA A 426 20.12 -22.69 -9.03
CA ALA A 426 19.53 -22.53 -10.37
C ALA A 426 18.41 -23.56 -10.61
N VAL A 427 17.17 -23.06 -10.74
CA VAL A 427 15.93 -23.83 -10.86
C VAL A 427 15.34 -23.60 -12.26
N ALA A 428 14.98 -24.68 -12.96
CA ALA A 428 14.55 -24.60 -14.35
C ALA A 428 13.11 -24.10 -14.50
N GLY A 429 12.91 -23.17 -15.43
CA GLY A 429 11.58 -22.67 -15.82
C GLY A 429 10.80 -22.02 -14.66
N ILE A 430 11.48 -21.34 -13.75
CA ILE A 430 10.85 -20.41 -12.81
C ILE A 430 11.06 -18.95 -13.25
N GLY A 431 10.09 -18.11 -12.93
CA GLY A 431 10.16 -16.65 -13.13
C GLY A 431 11.05 -15.94 -12.11
N VAL A 432 10.80 -14.64 -11.92
CA VAL A 432 11.18 -13.91 -10.69
C VAL A 432 10.08 -14.11 -9.64
N ASP A 433 10.34 -13.75 -8.38
CA ASP A 433 9.30 -13.55 -7.35
C ASP A 433 8.14 -12.77 -7.97
N ALA A 434 6.91 -13.28 -7.78
CA ALA A 434 5.69 -12.65 -8.25
C ALA A 434 5.61 -11.22 -7.72
N ALA A 435 6.04 -10.26 -8.54
CA ALA A 435 6.05 -8.84 -8.20
C ALA A 435 4.63 -8.41 -7.81
N ARG A 436 4.44 -8.17 -6.51
CA ARG A 436 3.12 -7.90 -5.93
C ARG A 436 2.65 -6.56 -6.51
N GLY A 437 1.41 -6.53 -7.01
CA GLY A 437 1.03 -5.63 -8.10
C GLY A 437 0.50 -4.28 -7.62
N LYS A 438 1.05 -3.18 -8.14
CA LYS A 438 0.71 -1.76 -7.87
C LYS A 438 -0.05 -1.41 -6.56
N LEU A 439 0.65 -1.42 -5.43
CA LEU A 439 0.62 -0.27 -4.51
C LEU A 439 1.10 0.98 -5.28
N TRP A 440 0.45 2.10 -5.01
CA TRP A 440 0.41 3.32 -5.83
C TRP A 440 1.76 3.78 -6.41
N ASP A 441 1.77 4.05 -7.73
CA ASP A 441 2.98 4.36 -8.52
C ASP A 441 3.86 5.47 -7.91
N ALA A 442 5.18 5.21 -7.85
CA ALA A 442 6.17 6.19 -7.37
C ALA A 442 6.29 7.48 -8.22
N ALA A 443 5.52 7.62 -9.30
CA ALA A 443 5.30 8.90 -10.00
C ALA A 443 4.75 10.01 -9.08
N LEU A 444 4.16 9.63 -7.94
CA LEU A 444 3.64 10.52 -6.91
C LEU A 444 4.73 11.17 -6.04
N VAL A 445 6.02 10.85 -6.21
CA VAL A 445 7.13 11.58 -5.55
C VAL A 445 7.73 12.66 -6.46
N THR A 446 6.85 13.37 -7.18
CA THR A 446 7.05 14.81 -7.42
C THR A 446 6.84 15.56 -6.10
N ALA A 447 7.42 16.75 -5.93
CA ALA A 447 7.09 17.57 -4.76
C ALA A 447 5.57 17.85 -4.75
N ALA A 448 4.91 17.55 -3.62
CA ALA A 448 3.46 17.61 -3.50
C ALA A 448 2.94 18.98 -3.92
N ARG A 449 2.03 18.99 -4.91
CA ARG A 449 1.65 20.22 -5.60
C ARG A 449 0.90 21.13 -4.62
N PRO A 450 1.29 22.42 -4.50
CA PRO A 450 0.57 23.37 -3.67
C PRO A 450 -0.91 23.41 -4.07
N PHE A 451 -1.78 23.12 -3.11
CA PHE A 451 -3.21 23.03 -3.30
C PHE A 451 -3.89 24.15 -2.51
N THR A 452 -4.78 24.87 -3.18
CA THR A 452 -5.52 25.99 -2.60
C THR A 452 -7.02 25.81 -2.77
N ALA A 453 -7.79 26.01 -1.70
CA ALA A 453 -9.23 25.79 -1.67
C ALA A 453 -9.98 27.11 -1.38
N TYR A 454 -10.41 27.79 -2.44
CA TYR A 454 -11.24 29.00 -2.39
C TYR A 454 -12.73 28.64 -2.40
N GLY A 455 -13.61 29.57 -2.01
CA GLY A 455 -15.04 29.47 -2.26
C GLY A 455 -15.91 29.67 -1.03
N ASP A 456 -17.09 29.06 -1.08
CA ASP A 456 -18.13 29.17 -0.06
C ASP A 456 -18.18 27.96 0.91
N SER A 457 -19.29 27.83 1.63
CA SER A 457 -19.58 26.77 2.61
C SER A 457 -19.46 25.35 2.07
N TYR A 458 -19.63 25.13 0.76
CA TYR A 458 -19.46 23.82 0.10
C TYR A 458 -17.98 23.43 -0.05
N ILE A 459 -17.06 24.38 0.10
CA ILE A 459 -15.62 24.15 0.14
C ILE A 459 -15.10 24.25 1.59
N SER A 460 -15.63 25.17 2.40
CA SER A 460 -15.28 25.27 3.84
C SER A 460 -15.72 24.05 4.66
N GLY A 461 -16.69 23.27 4.17
CA GLY A 461 -17.19 22.05 4.83
C GLY A 461 -18.17 22.32 5.96
N GLU A 462 -18.97 23.39 5.85
CA GLU A 462 -19.84 23.89 6.92
C GLU A 462 -20.79 22.83 7.51
N GLY A 463 -21.26 21.86 6.72
CA GLY A 463 -22.20 20.82 7.16
C GLY A 463 -21.59 19.62 7.90
N ASP A 464 -20.27 19.58 8.12
CA ASP A 464 -19.55 18.43 8.64
C ASP A 464 -18.63 18.83 9.80
N ASN A 465 -19.21 19.10 10.97
CA ASN A 465 -18.50 19.60 12.15
C ASN A 465 -17.90 18.50 13.05
N GLN A 466 -17.71 17.26 12.58
CA GLN A 466 -17.32 16.14 13.44
C GLN A 466 -15.97 16.34 14.16
N ASN A 467 -15.00 16.98 13.50
CA ASN A 467 -13.72 17.39 14.10
C ASN A 467 -13.70 18.90 14.49
N GLY A 468 -14.87 19.53 14.61
CA GLY A 468 -15.03 20.96 14.85
C GLY A 468 -14.63 21.86 13.68
N PHE A 469 -14.80 23.17 13.89
CA PHE A 469 -14.31 24.22 13.00
C PHE A 469 -12.95 24.76 13.47
N VAL A 470 -12.15 25.27 12.54
CA VAL A 470 -10.88 25.96 12.81
C VAL A 470 -11.18 27.28 13.53
N ALA A 471 -10.84 27.37 14.81
CA ALA A 471 -11.20 28.50 15.67
C ALA A 471 -10.64 29.84 15.16
N GLU A 472 -9.44 29.82 14.59
CA GLU A 472 -8.74 30.97 14.00
C GLU A 472 -9.40 31.48 12.71
N ARG A 473 -10.34 30.72 12.13
CA ARG A 473 -11.14 31.11 10.95
C ARG A 473 -12.53 31.64 11.32
N GLY A 474 -12.91 31.62 12.59
CA GLY A 474 -14.14 32.26 13.11
C GLY A 474 -15.41 31.93 12.32
N THR A 475 -16.13 32.98 11.93
CA THR A 475 -17.44 32.92 11.24
C THR A 475 -17.39 32.37 9.82
N CYS A 476 -16.22 32.01 9.29
CA CYS A 476 -16.09 31.30 8.01
C CYS A 476 -16.46 29.81 8.06
N HIS A 477 -16.60 29.21 9.26
CA HIS A 477 -16.96 27.79 9.44
C HIS A 477 -16.13 26.84 8.55
N VAL A 478 -14.81 26.97 8.62
CA VAL A 478 -13.86 26.04 8.00
C VAL A 478 -13.76 24.80 8.87
N SER A 479 -14.23 23.65 8.37
CA SER A 479 -14.22 22.39 9.12
C SER A 479 -12.88 21.67 9.01
N ASN A 480 -12.41 21.13 10.14
CA ASN A 480 -11.27 20.19 10.17
C ASN A 480 -11.57 18.86 9.44
N SER A 481 -12.84 18.59 9.15
CA SER A 481 -13.32 17.44 8.37
C SER A 481 -13.62 17.80 6.90
N ALA A 482 -13.48 19.06 6.47
CA ALA A 482 -13.84 19.51 5.13
C ALA A 482 -13.10 18.75 4.01
N TRP A 483 -13.75 18.55 2.86
CA TRP A 483 -13.20 17.73 1.78
C TRP A 483 -11.82 18.21 1.25
N PRO A 484 -11.48 19.52 1.23
CA PRO A 484 -10.13 19.96 0.86
C PRO A 484 -9.02 19.48 1.83
N ALA A 485 -9.35 19.28 3.10
CA ALA A 485 -8.45 18.66 4.08
C ALA A 485 -8.42 17.12 3.96
N ARG A 486 -9.45 16.50 3.36
CA ARG A 486 -9.49 15.04 3.13
C ARG A 486 -8.78 14.59 1.85
N VAL A 487 -8.55 15.48 0.88
CA VAL A 487 -7.80 15.18 -0.36
C VAL A 487 -6.29 15.23 -0.19
N THR A 488 -5.75 15.95 0.80
CA THR A 488 -4.31 15.88 1.13
C THR A 488 -3.93 14.56 1.80
N GLY A 489 -4.84 13.98 2.58
CA GLY A 489 -4.72 12.61 3.08
C GLY A 489 -4.87 11.54 2.00
N ASP A 490 -5.12 11.91 0.74
CA ASP A 490 -5.20 11.00 -0.40
C ASP A 490 -3.91 11.06 -1.23
N ILE A 491 -2.94 10.22 -0.86
CA ILE A 491 -1.60 10.18 -1.48
C ILE A 491 -1.63 10.08 -3.01
N ARG A 492 -2.70 9.49 -3.58
CA ARG A 492 -2.91 9.35 -5.03
C ARG A 492 -2.99 10.69 -5.76
N LEU A 493 -3.32 11.78 -5.08
CA LEU A 493 -3.47 13.12 -5.67
C LEU A 493 -2.17 13.95 -5.64
N ASN A 494 -1.21 13.56 -4.78
CA ASN A 494 0.02 14.27 -4.45
C ASN A 494 -0.16 15.79 -4.24
N LEU A 495 -0.96 16.16 -3.23
CA LEU A 495 -1.33 17.54 -2.91
C LEU A 495 -0.95 17.92 -1.47
N THR A 496 -0.41 19.13 -1.30
CA THR A 496 -0.28 19.78 0.01
C THR A 496 -1.20 20.99 0.06
N LEU A 497 -2.18 21.01 0.96
CA LEU A 497 -3.09 22.15 1.16
C LEU A 497 -2.29 23.31 1.77
N THR A 498 -1.78 24.18 0.91
CA THR A 498 -0.98 25.34 1.28
C THR A 498 -1.85 26.51 1.73
N TRP A 499 -3.09 26.62 1.21
CA TRP A 499 -3.99 27.71 1.58
C TRP A 499 -5.47 27.28 1.54
N PHE A 500 -6.20 27.55 2.63
CA PHE A 500 -7.63 27.21 2.76
C PHE A 500 -8.44 28.42 3.27
N PRO A 501 -8.71 29.42 2.40
CA PRO A 501 -9.45 30.63 2.75
C PRO A 501 -10.97 30.56 2.49
N ALA A 502 -11.51 29.43 1.99
CA ALA A 502 -12.95 29.28 1.75
C ALA A 502 -13.78 29.64 3.00
N CYS A 503 -14.92 30.29 2.80
CA CYS A 503 -15.66 30.94 3.89
C CYS A 503 -17.17 30.82 3.68
N SER A 504 -17.90 30.40 4.72
CA SER A 504 -19.36 30.33 4.70
C SER A 504 -20.00 31.64 4.23
N GLY A 505 -21.07 31.53 3.44
CA GLY A 505 -21.84 32.67 2.94
C GLY A 505 -21.17 33.52 1.84
N ALA A 506 -19.92 33.24 1.46
CA ALA A 506 -19.17 34.06 0.51
C ALA A 506 -19.82 34.12 -0.89
N THR A 507 -19.94 35.33 -1.43
CA THR A 507 -20.26 35.57 -2.84
C THR A 507 -18.99 35.68 -3.68
N THR A 508 -19.13 35.72 -5.01
CA THR A 508 -18.00 36.03 -5.91
C THR A 508 -17.33 37.37 -5.58
N THR A 509 -18.03 38.34 -4.99
CA THR A 509 -17.43 39.63 -4.60
C THR A 509 -16.58 39.47 -3.34
N ASP A 510 -17.10 38.76 -2.32
CA ASP A 510 -16.40 38.54 -1.05
C ASP A 510 -15.09 37.75 -1.26
N ILE A 511 -15.13 36.71 -2.09
CA ILE A 511 -13.94 35.92 -2.46
C ILE A 511 -12.85 36.80 -3.12
N ARG A 512 -13.26 37.73 -4.01
CA ARG A 512 -12.36 38.60 -4.78
C ARG A 512 -11.80 39.79 -3.99
N GLN A 513 -12.61 40.40 -3.12
CA GLN A 513 -12.36 41.74 -2.54
C GLN A 513 -12.42 41.76 -1.00
N GLY A 514 -13.10 40.79 -0.39
CA GLY A 514 -13.46 40.80 1.02
C GLY A 514 -14.54 41.84 1.36
N ASN A 515 -15.13 41.69 2.56
CA ASN A 515 -16.16 42.58 3.09
C ASN A 515 -16.06 42.72 4.62
N GLY A 516 -14.83 42.68 5.15
CA GLY A 516 -14.53 42.75 6.59
C GLY A 516 -14.06 41.43 7.18
N ALA A 517 -14.05 41.33 8.52
CA ALA A 517 -13.53 40.17 9.23
C ALA A 517 -14.37 38.89 9.00
N ASP A 518 -15.69 39.02 8.88
CA ASP A 518 -16.60 37.90 8.63
C ASP A 518 -16.54 37.34 7.20
N GLN A 519 -15.90 38.06 6.27
CA GLN A 519 -15.77 37.73 4.86
C GLN A 519 -14.39 38.21 4.36
N PRO A 520 -13.29 37.55 4.77
CA PRO A 520 -11.95 37.94 4.38
C PRO A 520 -11.74 37.77 2.87
N GLN A 521 -10.96 38.67 2.26
CA GLN A 521 -10.54 38.54 0.86
C GLN A 521 -9.76 37.23 0.69
N GLN A 522 -10.23 36.36 -0.19
CA GLN A 522 -9.59 35.05 -0.40
C GLN A 522 -8.51 35.11 -1.48
N PHE A 523 -8.73 35.88 -2.56
CA PHE A 523 -7.75 36.14 -3.63
C PHE A 523 -6.69 37.17 -3.19
N PHE A 524 -5.97 36.87 -2.10
CA PHE A 524 -4.96 37.76 -1.53
C PHE A 524 -3.61 37.64 -2.25
N THR A 525 -2.89 38.76 -2.43
CA THR A 525 -1.75 38.85 -3.36
C THR A 525 -0.37 38.59 -2.75
N GLN A 526 -0.24 38.40 -1.43
CA GLN A 526 1.07 38.19 -0.80
C GLN A 526 1.67 36.79 -1.07
N ASP A 527 0.85 35.78 -1.39
CA ASP A 527 1.29 34.41 -1.69
C ASP A 527 1.74 34.18 -3.14
N LEU A 528 1.85 35.23 -3.97
CA LEU A 528 2.35 35.12 -5.34
C LEU A 528 3.81 34.61 -5.47
N ASN A 529 4.53 34.49 -4.34
CA ASN A 529 5.83 33.83 -4.26
C ASN A 529 5.76 32.29 -4.24
N SER A 530 4.56 31.71 -4.09
CA SER A 530 4.28 30.27 -4.17
C SER A 530 2.98 30.03 -4.96
N PRO A 531 2.99 30.22 -6.29
CA PRO A 531 1.80 30.03 -7.13
C PRO A 531 1.20 28.64 -6.93
N SER A 532 -0.13 28.57 -6.90
CA SER A 532 -0.84 27.32 -6.60
C SER A 532 -0.60 26.32 -7.72
N GLY A 533 -0.12 25.12 -7.38
CA GLY A 533 -0.05 24.03 -8.35
C GLY A 533 -1.45 23.58 -8.78
N VAL A 534 -2.40 23.55 -7.83
CA VAL A 534 -3.78 23.08 -8.01
C VAL A 534 -4.72 23.98 -7.20
N VAL A 535 -5.89 24.26 -7.75
CA VAL A 535 -6.92 25.07 -7.08
C VAL A 535 -8.27 24.38 -7.14
N ALA A 536 -9.02 24.37 -6.03
CA ALA A 536 -10.44 24.06 -6.01
C ALA A 536 -11.27 25.32 -5.70
N VAL A 537 -12.45 25.44 -6.30
CA VAL A 537 -13.35 26.58 -6.05
C VAL A 537 -14.84 26.25 -6.21
N SER A 538 -15.68 26.76 -5.32
CA SER A 538 -17.13 26.98 -5.53
C SER A 538 -17.43 28.48 -5.53
N ALA A 539 -18.43 28.91 -6.29
CA ALA A 539 -19.04 30.25 -6.14
C ALA A 539 -20.37 30.34 -6.90
N GLY A 540 -21.26 31.20 -6.44
CA GLY A 540 -22.51 31.57 -7.12
C GLY A 540 -23.79 31.22 -6.35
N GLY A 541 -23.78 30.23 -5.46
CA GLY A 541 -24.96 29.87 -4.64
C GLY A 541 -25.45 31.03 -3.77
N ASN A 542 -24.53 31.72 -3.10
CA ASN A 542 -24.84 32.91 -2.31
C ASN A 542 -25.25 34.10 -3.19
N ASN A 543 -24.62 34.30 -4.36
CA ASN A 543 -24.96 35.37 -5.31
C ASN A 543 -26.41 35.32 -5.79
N ILE A 544 -27.01 34.13 -5.88
CA ILE A 544 -28.41 33.97 -6.35
C ILE A 544 -29.44 33.99 -5.22
N GLY A 545 -29.00 33.98 -3.96
CA GLY A 545 -29.87 33.87 -2.78
C GLY A 545 -30.38 32.45 -2.52
N PHE A 546 -29.60 31.41 -2.83
CA PHE A 546 -30.05 30.02 -2.81
C PHE A 546 -30.58 29.56 -1.43
N ARG A 547 -29.99 30.04 -0.33
CA ARG A 547 -30.50 29.84 1.05
C ARG A 547 -31.95 30.34 1.20
N ASP A 548 -32.21 31.58 0.78
CA ASP A 548 -33.51 32.24 0.97
C ASP A 548 -34.58 31.62 0.08
N LEU A 549 -34.19 31.07 -1.08
CA LEU A 549 -35.04 30.21 -1.89
C LEU A 549 -35.38 28.91 -1.13
N ILE A 550 -34.38 28.13 -0.71
CA ILE A 550 -34.62 26.83 -0.03
C ILE A 550 -35.56 27.01 1.16
N VAL A 551 -35.32 28.01 2.01
CA VAL A 551 -36.19 28.27 3.16
C VAL A 551 -37.61 28.65 2.71
N ALA A 552 -37.75 29.55 1.75
CA ALA A 552 -39.06 29.92 1.22
C ALA A 552 -39.81 28.77 0.56
N CYS A 553 -39.11 27.80 -0.05
CA CYS A 553 -39.69 26.59 -0.64
C CYS A 553 -40.03 25.49 0.37
N ILE A 554 -39.68 25.67 1.66
CA ILE A 554 -39.87 24.69 2.73
C ILE A 554 -40.84 25.20 3.81
N VAL A 555 -41.04 26.52 3.91
CA VAL A 555 -41.99 27.15 4.86
C VAL A 555 -42.98 28.13 4.21
N SER A 556 -43.00 28.26 2.87
CA SER A 556 -43.86 29.22 2.17
C SER A 556 -44.02 28.88 0.68
N ASN A 557 -44.52 29.82 -0.13
CA ASN A 557 -44.66 29.64 -1.57
C ASN A 557 -43.33 29.90 -2.31
N CYS A 558 -42.67 28.80 -2.69
CA CYS A 558 -41.43 28.74 -3.45
C CYS A 558 -41.40 29.67 -4.70
N LYS A 559 -42.54 29.80 -5.41
CA LYS A 559 -42.64 30.41 -6.74
C LYS A 559 -42.31 31.90 -6.80
N THR A 560 -42.57 32.64 -5.72
CA THR A 560 -42.23 34.08 -5.64
C THR A 560 -40.71 34.29 -5.52
N ARG A 561 -39.99 33.35 -4.88
CA ARG A 561 -38.52 33.38 -4.81
C ARG A 561 -37.87 32.82 -6.06
N GLU A 562 -38.44 31.80 -6.70
CA GLU A 562 -37.97 31.26 -7.98
C GLU A 562 -37.66 32.37 -9.00
N GLN A 563 -38.61 33.29 -9.24
CA GLN A 563 -38.45 34.37 -10.22
C GLN A 563 -37.27 35.30 -9.91
N GLN A 564 -37.03 35.59 -8.62
CA GLN A 564 -35.91 36.41 -8.16
C GLN A 564 -34.58 35.67 -8.34
N THR A 565 -34.53 34.39 -8.00
CA THR A 565 -33.33 33.55 -8.14
C THR A 565 -32.98 33.31 -9.62
N LEU A 566 -33.96 33.09 -10.51
CA LEU A 566 -33.75 32.98 -11.96
C LEU A 566 -33.20 34.29 -12.57
N ALA A 567 -33.72 35.45 -12.13
CA ALA A 567 -33.17 36.74 -12.53
C ALA A 567 -31.71 36.89 -12.08
N ASN A 568 -31.37 36.48 -10.86
CA ASN A 568 -29.98 36.49 -10.39
C ASN A 568 -29.07 35.51 -11.15
N ILE A 569 -29.54 34.30 -11.51
CA ILE A 569 -28.79 33.35 -12.36
C ILE A 569 -28.46 33.95 -13.73
N SER A 570 -29.38 34.71 -14.31
CA SER A 570 -29.16 35.38 -15.60
C SER A 570 -28.03 36.42 -15.51
N ARG A 571 -27.98 37.16 -14.40
CA ARG A 571 -26.96 38.18 -14.10
C ARG A 571 -25.56 37.62 -13.83
N LEU A 572 -25.43 36.34 -13.48
CA LEU A 572 -24.11 35.69 -13.26
C LEU A 572 -23.20 35.63 -14.51
N SER A 573 -23.74 35.90 -15.70
CA SER A 573 -22.98 36.01 -16.95
C SER A 573 -22.85 37.42 -17.50
N GLU A 574 -23.28 38.47 -16.78
CA GLU A 574 -23.13 39.86 -17.25
C GLU A 574 -21.69 40.37 -17.04
N PRO A 575 -20.91 40.63 -18.10
CA PRO A 575 -19.46 40.86 -17.99
C PRO A 575 -19.09 42.12 -17.20
N ASN A 576 -20.02 43.08 -17.09
CA ASN A 576 -19.81 44.36 -16.42
C ASN A 576 -20.26 44.36 -14.95
N LEU A 577 -20.91 43.30 -14.45
CA LEU A 577 -21.26 43.19 -13.03
C LEU A 577 -20.09 42.60 -12.23
N GLN A 578 -19.69 43.27 -11.15
CA GLN A 578 -18.65 42.74 -10.24
C GLN A 578 -19.05 41.41 -9.57
N THR A 579 -20.36 41.15 -9.46
CA THR A 579 -20.98 39.94 -8.91
C THR A 579 -21.11 38.79 -9.92
N SER A 580 -20.61 38.93 -11.16
CA SER A 580 -20.69 37.89 -12.19
C SER A 580 -19.46 36.98 -12.19
N LEU A 581 -19.61 35.81 -12.81
CA LEU A 581 -18.59 34.77 -12.86
C LEU A 581 -17.41 35.11 -13.80
N ILE A 582 -17.59 36.04 -14.74
CA ILE A 582 -16.58 36.41 -15.74
C ILE A 582 -15.37 37.11 -15.10
N PRO A 583 -15.51 38.25 -14.37
CA PRO A 583 -14.39 38.87 -13.66
C PRO A 583 -13.88 37.97 -12.53
N PHE A 584 -14.76 37.19 -11.89
CA PHE A 584 -14.38 36.21 -10.87
C PHE A 584 -13.34 35.19 -11.37
N TYR A 585 -13.56 34.55 -12.53
CA TYR A 585 -12.59 33.59 -13.06
C TYR A 585 -11.35 34.24 -13.67
N ASN A 586 -11.38 35.53 -14.02
CA ASN A 586 -10.18 36.27 -14.43
C ASN A 586 -9.28 36.58 -13.23
N ASP A 587 -9.85 37.06 -12.14
CA ASP A 587 -9.13 37.31 -10.89
C ASP A 587 -8.63 35.98 -10.29
N LEU A 588 -9.44 34.92 -10.33
CA LEU A 588 -9.03 33.57 -9.90
C LEU A 588 -7.80 33.08 -10.68
N LYS A 589 -7.79 33.20 -12.02
CA LYS A 589 -6.63 32.77 -12.82
C LYS A 589 -5.37 33.59 -12.50
N THR A 590 -5.56 34.85 -12.13
CA THR A 590 -4.48 35.76 -11.71
C THR A 590 -3.93 35.38 -10.32
N ALA A 591 -4.80 35.05 -9.36
CA ALA A 591 -4.42 34.63 -8.01
C ALA A 591 -3.83 33.20 -7.97
N ALA A 592 -4.37 32.27 -8.77
CA ALA A 592 -3.89 30.90 -8.87
C ALA A 592 -2.51 30.81 -9.54
N GLY A 593 -2.30 31.59 -10.61
CA GLY A 593 -1.09 31.58 -11.44
C GLY A 593 -1.29 30.94 -12.81
N PRO A 594 -0.34 31.16 -13.75
CA PRO A 594 -0.45 30.71 -15.13
C PRO A 594 -0.50 29.18 -15.26
N ASP A 595 0.30 28.46 -14.48
CA ASP A 595 0.42 27.00 -14.58
C ASP A 595 -0.56 26.21 -13.70
N ALA A 596 -1.32 26.89 -12.83
CA ALA A 596 -2.28 26.28 -11.92
C ALA A 596 -3.40 25.53 -12.65
N ASP A 597 -3.67 24.28 -12.28
CA ASP A 597 -4.86 23.52 -12.70
C ASP A 597 -6.04 23.90 -11.78
N ILE A 598 -7.13 24.43 -12.33
CA ILE A 598 -8.25 25.02 -11.59
C ILE A 598 -9.50 24.16 -11.74
N TYR A 599 -9.97 23.60 -10.63
CA TYR A 599 -11.12 22.72 -10.53
C TYR A 599 -12.32 23.51 -9.95
N VAL A 600 -13.25 23.88 -10.83
CA VAL A 600 -14.50 24.55 -10.48
C VAL A 600 -15.54 23.48 -10.12
N MET A 601 -15.92 23.42 -8.86
CA MET A 601 -16.80 22.39 -8.31
C MET A 601 -18.27 22.72 -8.55
N GLU A 602 -19.03 21.77 -9.07
CA GLU A 602 -20.49 21.83 -9.15
C GLU A 602 -21.14 21.73 -7.74
N TYR A 603 -22.29 22.39 -7.55
CA TYR A 603 -23.17 22.16 -6.39
C TYR A 603 -24.05 20.91 -6.63
N PRO A 604 -24.01 19.86 -5.79
CA PRO A 604 -24.84 18.69 -5.96
C PRO A 604 -26.33 19.00 -5.71
N LEU A 605 -27.22 18.14 -6.24
CA LEU A 605 -28.65 18.20 -5.98
C LEU A 605 -28.96 17.86 -4.51
N VAL A 606 -29.08 18.88 -3.66
CA VAL A 606 -29.44 18.74 -2.25
C VAL A 606 -30.86 18.19 -2.08
N LEU A 607 -31.81 18.72 -2.86
CA LEU A 607 -33.23 18.41 -2.79
C LEU A 607 -33.63 17.39 -3.88
N PRO A 608 -34.60 16.50 -3.62
CA PRO A 608 -35.05 15.47 -4.55
C PRO A 608 -35.77 16.06 -5.76
N SER A 609 -35.99 15.25 -6.80
CA SER A 609 -36.86 15.57 -7.95
C SER A 609 -38.32 15.12 -7.78
N THR A 610 -38.75 14.87 -6.54
CA THR A 610 -40.07 14.37 -6.16
C THR A 610 -40.47 14.94 -4.81
N SER A 611 -41.77 14.93 -4.47
CA SER A 611 -42.27 15.37 -3.17
C SER A 611 -41.50 14.73 -2.00
N CYS A 612 -41.36 15.45 -0.89
CA CYS A 612 -40.60 15.01 0.28
C CYS A 612 -41.40 15.13 1.58
N SER A 613 -41.12 14.23 2.53
CA SER A 613 -41.56 14.38 3.91
C SER A 613 -40.87 15.59 4.56
N THR A 614 -41.66 16.49 5.11
CA THR A 614 -41.20 17.66 5.87
C THR A 614 -40.33 17.28 7.09
N ALA A 615 -40.43 16.04 7.58
CA ALA A 615 -39.52 15.50 8.59
C ALA A 615 -38.07 15.38 8.09
N ASN A 616 -37.85 14.89 6.86
CA ASN A 616 -36.51 14.71 6.27
C ASN A 616 -35.85 16.06 5.94
N LEU A 617 -36.67 17.08 5.68
CA LEU A 617 -36.25 18.47 5.49
C LEU A 617 -36.00 19.20 6.82
N GLY A 618 -36.27 18.57 7.97
CA GLY A 618 -36.08 19.18 9.29
C GLY A 618 -37.13 20.24 9.67
N VAL A 619 -38.26 20.34 8.94
CA VAL A 619 -39.33 21.32 9.23
C VAL A 619 -39.85 21.20 10.65
N ASN A 620 -39.95 19.98 11.18
CA ASN A 620 -40.37 19.75 12.55
C ASN A 620 -39.39 20.40 13.56
N ALA A 621 -38.07 20.29 13.32
CA ALA A 621 -37.07 20.98 14.13
C ALA A 621 -37.14 22.51 13.96
N PHE A 622 -37.39 23.01 12.74
CA PHE A 622 -37.60 24.43 12.48
C PHE A 622 -38.80 25.00 13.25
N VAL A 623 -39.97 24.34 13.16
CA VAL A 623 -41.20 24.74 13.84
C VAL A 623 -41.05 24.63 15.36
N THR A 624 -40.36 23.62 15.87
CA THR A 624 -40.04 23.51 17.31
C THR A 624 -39.15 24.67 17.76
N ALA A 625 -38.08 24.97 17.03
CA ALA A 625 -37.20 26.10 17.35
C ALA A 625 -37.93 27.45 17.26
N LEU A 626 -38.81 27.63 16.28
CA LEU A 626 -39.61 28.86 16.12
C LEU A 626 -40.61 29.10 17.28
N ARG A 627 -41.00 28.03 18.01
CA ARG A 627 -41.83 28.11 19.24
C ARG A 627 -41.00 28.28 20.52
N ASP A 628 -39.72 27.92 20.51
CA ASP A 628 -38.82 27.96 21.66
C ASP A 628 -38.35 29.40 21.94
N SER A 629 -38.52 29.88 23.18
CA SER A 629 -38.20 31.25 23.58
C SER A 629 -36.71 31.61 23.51
N ARG A 630 -35.81 30.62 23.40
CA ARG A 630 -34.38 30.83 23.15
C ARG A 630 -34.10 31.32 21.73
N TRP A 631 -34.96 30.97 20.77
CA TRP A 631 -34.69 31.15 19.34
C TRP A 631 -35.75 31.98 18.61
N SER A 632 -36.99 31.99 19.10
CA SER A 632 -38.16 32.52 18.39
C SER A 632 -38.00 33.97 17.93
N SER A 633 -37.47 34.86 18.76
CA SER A 633 -37.20 36.27 18.39
C SER A 633 -36.22 36.39 17.22
N SER A 634 -35.12 35.63 17.25
CA SER A 634 -34.05 35.68 16.26
C SER A 634 -34.47 34.99 14.95
N LEU A 635 -35.19 33.87 15.02
CA LEU A 635 -35.79 33.20 13.86
C LEU A 635 -36.90 34.06 13.23
N THR A 636 -37.71 34.76 14.03
CA THR A 636 -38.75 35.69 13.54
C THR A 636 -38.12 36.88 12.83
N SER A 637 -37.04 37.45 13.38
CA SER A 637 -36.26 38.51 12.73
C SER A 637 -35.69 38.05 11.38
N TRP A 638 -35.10 36.86 11.34
CA TRP A 638 -34.56 36.26 10.11
C TRP A 638 -35.64 36.00 9.04
N LEU A 639 -36.77 35.40 9.43
CA LEU A 639 -37.94 35.23 8.55
C LEU A 639 -38.45 36.57 8.02
N THR A 640 -38.55 37.58 8.88
CA THR A 640 -39.00 38.94 8.50
C THR A 640 -38.04 39.58 7.49
N GLY A 641 -36.72 39.40 7.65
CA GLY A 641 -35.71 39.80 6.66
C GLY A 641 -35.85 39.10 5.30
N MET A 642 -36.40 37.88 5.29
CA MET A 642 -36.79 37.15 4.08
C MET A 642 -38.21 37.46 3.59
N GLY A 643 -38.92 38.43 4.20
CA GLY A 643 -40.30 38.77 3.84
C GLY A 643 -41.35 37.72 4.25
N LEU A 644 -40.99 36.81 5.17
CA LEU A 644 -41.83 35.72 5.67
C LEU A 644 -42.36 36.04 7.08
N SER A 645 -43.58 35.60 7.38
CA SER A 645 -44.21 35.80 8.68
C SER A 645 -44.09 34.55 9.55
N ALA A 646 -43.41 34.66 10.70
CA ALA A 646 -43.32 33.57 11.69
C ALA A 646 -44.71 33.08 12.14
N THR A 647 -45.64 34.01 12.37
CA THR A 647 -47.03 33.70 12.73
C THR A 647 -47.74 32.88 11.64
N GLN A 648 -47.49 33.19 10.37
CA GLN A 648 -48.04 32.43 9.25
C GLN A 648 -47.46 31.02 9.20
N VAL A 649 -46.12 30.87 9.29
CA VAL A 649 -45.47 29.56 9.28
C VAL A 649 -45.93 28.68 10.43
N LEU A 650 -46.13 29.25 11.64
CA LEU A 650 -46.69 28.52 12.77
C LEU A 650 -48.14 28.09 12.52
N ALA A 651 -48.99 28.99 12.01
CA ALA A 651 -50.39 28.70 11.68
C ALA A 651 -50.56 27.73 10.50
N ASP A 652 -49.56 27.61 9.63
CA ASP A 652 -49.51 26.60 8.57
C ASP A 652 -49.02 25.25 9.12
N ALA A 653 -48.05 25.25 10.04
CA ALA A 653 -47.61 24.05 10.74
C ALA A 653 -48.72 23.42 11.61
N ASP A 654 -49.45 24.21 12.40
CA ASP A 654 -50.56 23.72 13.25
C ASP A 654 -51.73 23.14 12.42
N ARG A 655 -51.81 23.46 11.12
CA ARG A 655 -52.83 22.95 10.19
C ARG A 655 -52.30 21.84 9.27
N GLY A 656 -51.04 21.43 9.41
CA GLY A 656 -50.39 20.46 8.52
C GLY A 656 -50.24 20.95 7.07
N ALA A 657 -50.24 22.27 6.85
CA ALA A 657 -50.20 22.91 5.53
C ALA A 657 -48.77 23.22 5.04
N LEU A 658 -47.74 22.96 5.83
CA LEU A 658 -46.36 22.97 5.36
C LEU A 658 -46.08 21.67 4.58
N THR A 659 -45.69 21.81 3.31
CA THR A 659 -45.40 20.71 2.38
C THR A 659 -44.06 20.94 1.68
N PHE A 660 -43.60 19.91 0.97
CA PHE A 660 -42.63 20.06 -0.11
C PHE A 660 -43.08 19.15 -1.26
N ASP A 661 -43.86 19.71 -2.18
CA ASP A 661 -44.54 18.95 -3.23
C ASP A 661 -43.67 18.71 -4.49
N ALA A 662 -44.25 18.10 -5.52
CA ALA A 662 -43.53 17.80 -6.76
C ALA A 662 -43.20 19.05 -7.60
N SER A 663 -43.97 20.14 -7.45
CA SER A 663 -43.68 21.44 -8.06
C SER A 663 -42.54 22.15 -7.33
N GLU A 664 -42.53 22.11 -6.00
CA GLU A 664 -41.48 22.71 -5.16
C GLU A 664 -40.14 21.97 -5.34
N ALA A 665 -40.19 20.63 -5.42
CA ALA A 665 -39.07 19.79 -5.82
C ALA A 665 -38.56 20.11 -7.23
N ALA A 666 -39.47 20.32 -8.19
CA ALA A 666 -39.10 20.70 -9.56
C ALA A 666 -38.43 22.08 -9.61
N ILE A 667 -38.93 23.09 -8.87
CA ILE A 667 -38.32 24.42 -8.77
C ILE A 667 -36.90 24.32 -8.17
N ALA A 668 -36.75 23.63 -7.03
CA ALA A 668 -35.44 23.48 -6.39
C ALA A 668 -34.40 22.85 -7.32
N LYS A 669 -34.76 21.73 -7.98
CA LYS A 669 -33.90 21.08 -8.98
C LYS A 669 -33.62 21.98 -10.19
N ASN A 670 -34.62 22.69 -10.70
CA ASN A 670 -34.49 23.61 -11.83
C ASN A 670 -33.47 24.71 -11.53
N ILE A 671 -33.53 25.32 -10.35
CA ILE A 671 -32.59 26.36 -9.91
C ILE A 671 -31.15 25.83 -9.81
N THR A 672 -30.92 24.70 -9.13
CA THR A 672 -29.56 24.12 -9.04
C THR A 672 -29.04 23.75 -10.42
N THR A 673 -29.87 23.14 -11.27
CA THR A 673 -29.50 22.77 -12.64
C THR A 673 -29.13 24.00 -13.49
N GLN A 674 -29.90 25.10 -13.39
CA GLN A 674 -29.60 26.34 -14.12
C GLN A 674 -28.39 27.10 -13.57
N LEU A 675 -28.16 27.10 -12.25
CA LEU A 675 -26.93 27.64 -11.65
C LEU A 675 -25.72 26.86 -12.16
N ASN A 676 -25.77 25.53 -12.13
CA ASN A 676 -24.66 24.66 -12.54
C ASN A 676 -24.38 24.81 -14.04
N ALA A 677 -25.40 24.75 -14.90
CA ALA A 677 -25.26 24.99 -16.33
C ALA A 677 -24.75 26.42 -16.64
N LYS A 678 -25.13 27.43 -15.83
CA LYS A 678 -24.59 28.79 -15.93
C LYS A 678 -23.10 28.81 -15.61
N ILE A 679 -22.67 28.17 -14.53
CA ILE A 679 -21.25 28.04 -14.15
C ILE A 679 -20.48 27.30 -15.26
N GLU A 680 -20.95 26.13 -15.69
CA GLU A 680 -20.34 25.34 -16.78
C GLU A 680 -20.18 26.18 -18.06
N SER A 681 -21.21 26.93 -18.44
CA SER A 681 -21.18 27.78 -19.64
C SER A 681 -20.13 28.89 -19.57
N VAL A 682 -19.89 29.48 -18.39
CA VAL A 682 -18.86 30.52 -18.22
C VAL A 682 -17.46 29.90 -18.16
N VAL A 683 -17.30 28.73 -17.53
CA VAL A 683 -16.02 28.01 -17.46
C VAL A 683 -15.59 27.51 -18.84
N THR A 684 -16.46 26.79 -19.55
CA THR A 684 -16.19 26.26 -20.91
C THR A 684 -15.93 27.36 -21.93
N ALA A 685 -16.63 28.49 -21.85
CA ALA A 685 -16.43 29.63 -22.77
C ALA A 685 -15.02 30.22 -22.72
N ARG A 686 -14.25 30.01 -21.64
CA ARG A 686 -12.85 30.48 -21.51
C ARG A 686 -11.91 29.81 -22.50
N ARG A 687 -12.18 28.55 -22.86
CA ARG A 687 -11.29 27.68 -23.67
C ARG A 687 -9.85 27.57 -23.13
N ASP A 688 -9.68 27.79 -21.83
CA ASP A 688 -8.41 27.66 -21.12
C ASP A 688 -8.28 26.20 -20.63
N PRO A 689 -7.30 25.41 -21.10
CA PRO A 689 -7.14 24.01 -20.72
C PRO A 689 -6.76 23.82 -19.24
N LYS A 690 -6.51 24.92 -18.50
CA LYS A 690 -6.31 24.91 -17.05
C LYS A 690 -7.60 25.07 -16.24
N PHE A 691 -8.77 25.20 -16.88
CA PHE A 691 -10.06 25.26 -16.20
C PHE A 691 -10.87 23.97 -16.41
N HIS A 692 -11.10 23.24 -15.33
CA HIS A 692 -11.89 22.02 -15.29
C HIS A 692 -13.18 22.27 -14.51
N TYR A 693 -14.33 21.99 -15.13
CA TYR A 693 -15.63 22.00 -14.47
C TYR A 693 -15.95 20.60 -13.95
N VAL A 694 -15.88 20.44 -12.63
CA VAL A 694 -16.05 19.16 -11.94
C VAL A 694 -17.52 18.92 -11.65
N ARG A 695 -18.17 18.06 -12.44
CA ARG A 695 -19.57 17.70 -12.22
C ARG A 695 -19.69 16.78 -11.01
N ALA A 696 -20.57 17.14 -10.09
CA ALA A 696 -20.99 16.36 -8.94
C ALA A 696 -22.28 15.57 -9.25
N ASN A 697 -23.11 16.08 -10.17
CA ASN A 697 -24.38 15.49 -10.58
C ASN A 697 -24.22 14.68 -11.87
N TYR A 698 -23.74 13.44 -11.76
CA TYR A 698 -23.59 12.53 -12.90
C TYR A 698 -23.97 11.09 -12.55
N THR A 699 -24.37 10.30 -13.55
CA THR A 699 -24.82 8.91 -13.37
C THR A 699 -23.68 7.97 -13.03
N GLY A 700 -23.86 7.13 -12.01
CA GLY A 700 -22.77 6.37 -11.37
C GLY A 700 -21.83 7.27 -10.56
N GLY A 701 -22.32 8.45 -10.11
CA GLY A 701 -21.57 9.43 -9.34
C GLY A 701 -21.93 9.43 -7.85
N PRO A 702 -21.01 9.87 -6.95
CA PRO A 702 -21.19 9.76 -5.50
C PRO A 702 -22.48 10.38 -4.91
N PHE A 703 -23.07 11.39 -5.56
CA PHE A 703 -24.30 12.03 -5.08
C PHE A 703 -25.60 11.44 -5.68
N GLU A 704 -25.52 10.51 -6.65
CA GLU A 704 -26.71 9.93 -7.28
C GLU A 704 -27.51 9.13 -6.23
N GLY A 705 -28.81 9.45 -6.11
CA GLY A 705 -29.68 8.84 -5.11
C GLY A 705 -29.51 9.35 -3.67
N HIS A 706 -28.58 10.26 -3.37
CA HIS A 706 -28.22 10.67 -2.00
C HIS A 706 -28.73 12.07 -1.57
N THR A 707 -29.75 12.59 -2.26
CA THR A 707 -30.48 13.82 -1.87
C THR A 707 -31.11 13.71 -0.47
N LEU A 708 -31.52 14.82 0.14
CA LEU A 708 -32.07 14.89 1.51
C LEU A 708 -33.19 13.89 1.83
N CYS A 709 -33.97 13.51 0.82
CA CYS A 709 -35.17 12.71 1.00
C CYS A 709 -34.96 11.23 0.63
N SER A 710 -33.71 10.84 0.39
CA SER A 710 -33.27 9.45 0.21
C SER A 710 -33.26 8.67 1.54
N ALA A 711 -33.02 7.36 1.45
CA ALA A 711 -32.80 6.51 2.63
C ALA A 711 -31.42 6.73 3.31
N ALA A 712 -30.49 7.43 2.66
CA ALA A 712 -29.13 7.66 3.15
C ALA A 712 -28.61 9.05 2.70
N PRO A 713 -29.20 10.15 3.20
CA PRO A 713 -28.91 11.49 2.70
C PRO A 713 -27.47 11.92 2.99
N TYR A 714 -26.86 12.60 2.03
CA TYR A 714 -25.51 13.16 2.10
C TYR A 714 -25.48 14.64 2.53
N PHE A 715 -26.63 15.16 2.95
CA PHE A 715 -26.83 16.53 3.41
C PHE A 715 -27.51 16.54 4.78
N ASN A 716 -27.39 17.64 5.51
CA ASN A 716 -28.22 17.88 6.69
C ASN A 716 -29.56 18.50 6.28
N GLY A 717 -30.67 18.08 6.88
CA GLY A 717 -31.93 18.84 6.80
C GLY A 717 -31.80 20.19 7.53
N PHE A 718 -32.91 20.88 7.83
CA PHE A 718 -32.84 21.98 8.77
C PHE A 718 -32.27 21.50 10.11
N PHE A 719 -31.15 22.10 10.51
CA PHE A 719 -30.39 21.80 11.71
C PHE A 719 -30.41 23.02 12.64
N ILE A 720 -30.34 22.77 13.95
CA ILE A 720 -30.10 23.81 14.95
C ILE A 720 -29.27 23.22 16.09
N ASP A 721 -28.13 23.82 16.40
CA ASP A 721 -27.34 23.39 17.56
C ASP A 721 -28.02 23.86 18.86
N ALA A 722 -28.43 22.91 19.70
CA ALA A 722 -29.08 23.21 20.97
C ALA A 722 -28.11 23.70 22.07
N ALA A 723 -26.79 23.59 21.85
CA ALA A 723 -25.74 23.90 22.83
C ALA A 723 -25.26 25.36 22.78
N HIS A 724 -25.41 26.07 21.65
CA HIS A 724 -24.79 27.38 21.43
C HIS A 724 -25.80 28.52 21.16
N PRO A 725 -26.72 28.84 22.10
CA PRO A 725 -27.89 29.71 21.87
C PRO A 725 -27.65 31.18 21.48
N SER A 726 -26.41 31.62 21.28
CA SER A 726 -26.02 33.02 21.08
C SER A 726 -26.34 33.62 19.71
N ALA A 727 -26.35 32.84 18.61
CA ALA A 727 -26.53 33.40 17.26
C ALA A 727 -27.22 32.43 16.27
N VAL A 728 -28.46 32.73 15.87
CA VAL A 728 -29.23 31.86 14.93
C VAL A 728 -28.49 31.57 13.62
N LYS A 729 -27.76 32.53 13.05
CA LYS A 729 -26.98 32.34 11.81
C LYS A 729 -25.93 31.22 11.94
N GLU A 730 -25.25 31.15 13.08
CA GLU A 730 -24.24 30.13 13.37
C GLU A 730 -24.88 28.77 13.67
N ASN A 731 -26.04 28.76 14.33
CA ASN A 731 -26.70 27.52 14.74
C ASN A 731 -27.41 26.79 13.60
N ILE A 732 -27.92 27.53 12.59
CA ILE A 732 -28.57 26.93 11.41
C ILE A 732 -27.62 26.70 10.22
N SER A 733 -26.36 27.14 10.35
CA SER A 733 -25.27 27.07 9.37
C SER A 733 -25.22 25.76 8.58
N MET A 734 -25.20 24.63 9.29
CA MET A 734 -25.02 23.30 8.72
C MET A 734 -26.20 22.82 7.85
N SER A 735 -27.34 23.51 7.88
CA SER A 735 -28.56 23.11 7.16
C SER A 735 -28.34 23.11 5.65
N TYR A 736 -28.82 22.07 4.97
CA TYR A 736 -28.72 21.88 3.51
C TYR A 736 -27.30 21.73 2.95
N HIS A 737 -26.27 21.82 3.79
CA HIS A 737 -24.88 21.57 3.42
C HIS A 737 -24.53 20.07 3.44
N PRO A 738 -23.47 19.65 2.72
CA PRO A 738 -22.96 18.28 2.78
C PRO A 738 -22.65 17.88 4.22
N ASN A 739 -23.21 16.75 4.66
CA ASN A 739 -22.80 16.09 5.91
C ASN A 739 -21.53 15.26 5.65
N HIS A 740 -20.95 14.64 6.68
CA HIS A 740 -19.75 13.81 6.58
C HIS A 740 -19.69 12.85 5.38
N ARG A 741 -20.82 12.23 4.99
CA ARG A 741 -20.89 11.36 3.80
C ARG A 741 -20.87 12.15 2.50
N GLY A 742 -21.54 13.30 2.46
CA GLY A 742 -21.44 14.27 1.37
C GLY A 742 -20.05 14.89 1.23
N THR A 743 -19.30 15.05 2.33
CA THR A 743 -17.91 15.50 2.32
C THR A 743 -16.99 14.47 1.65
N GLU A 744 -17.12 13.19 1.98
CA GLU A 744 -16.43 12.10 1.28
C GLU A 744 -16.90 11.94 -0.17
N ALA A 745 -18.19 12.15 -0.45
CA ALA A 745 -18.70 12.17 -1.83
C ALA A 745 -18.08 13.31 -2.66
N TYR A 746 -17.89 14.50 -2.08
CA TYR A 746 -17.18 15.61 -2.72
C TYR A 746 -15.69 15.32 -2.96
N LYS A 747 -15.02 14.70 -1.97
CA LYS A 747 -13.64 14.19 -2.13
C LYS A 747 -13.58 13.26 -3.34
N GLN A 748 -14.48 12.28 -3.43
CA GLN A 748 -14.49 11.32 -4.54
C GLN A 748 -14.82 11.98 -5.90
N VAL A 749 -15.73 12.96 -5.93
CA VAL A 749 -16.03 13.77 -7.14
C VAL A 749 -14.78 14.50 -7.66
N PHE A 750 -13.96 15.05 -6.76
CA PHE A 750 -12.68 15.68 -7.12
C PHE A 750 -11.62 14.66 -7.57
N VAL A 751 -11.48 13.53 -6.85
CA VAL A 751 -10.58 12.42 -7.20
C VAL A 751 -10.89 11.87 -8.59
N ASP A 752 -12.17 11.63 -8.89
CA ASP A 752 -12.62 11.06 -10.16
C ASP A 752 -12.27 11.95 -11.36
N CYS A 753 -12.42 13.27 -11.23
CA CYS A 753 -11.95 14.19 -12.26
C CYS A 753 -10.41 14.27 -12.32
N ARG A 754 -9.74 14.42 -11.18
CA ARG A 754 -8.30 14.70 -11.15
C ARG A 754 -7.43 13.52 -11.57
N LEU A 755 -7.84 12.28 -11.30
CA LEU A 755 -7.06 11.07 -11.63
C LEU A 755 -7.62 10.30 -12.83
N ASN A 756 -8.95 10.20 -12.92
CA ASN A 756 -9.60 9.33 -13.91
C ASN A 756 -10.12 10.12 -15.14
N HIS A 757 -10.01 11.46 -15.13
CA HIS A 757 -10.67 12.37 -16.09
C HIS A 757 -12.18 12.13 -16.26
N LYS A 758 -12.80 11.48 -15.27
CA LYS A 758 -14.24 11.22 -15.19
C LYS A 758 -14.96 12.50 -14.76
N ASN A 759 -16.22 12.67 -15.13
CA ASN A 759 -17.10 13.79 -14.74
C ASN A 759 -16.61 15.24 -14.98
N CYS A 760 -15.44 15.44 -15.58
CA CYS A 760 -14.92 16.73 -16.03
C CYS A 760 -15.19 17.02 -17.51
N ASN A 761 -14.69 18.14 -18.03
CA ASN A 761 -14.92 18.68 -19.36
C ASN A 761 -13.61 18.94 -20.13
#